data_AF-A0A822FL00-F1
#
_entry.id   AF-A0A822FL00-F1
#
_cell.length_a   1.000
_cell.length_b   1.000
_cell.length_c   1.000
_cell.angle_alpha   90.00
_cell.angle_beta   90.00
_cell.angle_gamma   90.00
#
_symmetry.space_group_name_H-M   'P 1'
#
loop_
_entity.id
_entity.type
_entity.pdbx_description
1 polymer ?
#
loop_
_entity_poly.entity_id
_entity_poly.type
_entity_poly.pdbx_seq_one_letter_code
_entity_poly.pdbx_strand_id
1 'polypeptide(L)'
;SNEIFQANKLIHEHLSLSNILKSANEELVRLTTNKEQFNKQLYETNSINHPMNFVNSHECNEKYQQIVKDYENASLYNKHLRQELSDVGIYSRLTIDIEHLEREAQNKCSCETDHKCSGICQICAAEDKTKQNPCMFKAGHDGAHKCDSGHVCKKSCQICEIYGKSDNKCHFAYEHQEPEYHQCERIHQCPATCICSDPCTVPLELKPHSVHQCNKKDCWKPCIFSCGKSCANQDHKHDITAELVTIIDGRETHQVKKHLCNECHYCKGICDAPGVCKQEYKTQQRKWTTESGQEFMYDHIEVEEVRDKCGIKILAGKSSHSDIANHRCDGQHTCQERCPDCGSFCRNPHGHDGFHRTLHRNKEQHIFTSTNPNDQIEIRSNESEETIVRKYKVGESAKPENCSVSCKRRGRSHFHLVECLGGLTCWEKVLGNKAKHSDDTYYYEPDNPSTKKYDKILCSAYWSHHKWFPPVNDIDKKMIDTCNIYCTNHVLRDQNGFIVKDSSKAFCTLDAWHSGNHVFECQNDHHVLEMYQGINVCFVIDTTGSMEPYFGQVKTAINRIINDNQTLLAKIKSKCDFQFSVVDYRDHEPEGDYVYHKCDFTSHTVAMQYVLNLKSGSGGDFPEAVLDGFLQNEPQSGHLS
;
A
#
# COMPACT_ATOMS: atom_id res chain seq x y z
N SER A 1 -5.23 36.56 91.99
CA SER A 1 -5.49 35.11 91.92
C SER A 1 -6.73 34.77 91.09
N ASN A 2 -7.87 35.45 91.29
CA ASN A 2 -9.11 35.18 90.55
C ASN A 2 -9.00 35.47 89.03
N GLU A 3 -8.24 36.49 88.64
CA GLU A 3 -8.04 36.87 87.22
C GLU A 3 -7.13 35.88 86.48
N ILE A 4 -6.07 35.37 87.13
CA ILE A 4 -5.20 34.32 86.57
C ILE A 4 -5.97 33.01 86.39
N PHE A 5 -6.88 32.68 87.31
CA PHE A 5 -7.76 31.53 87.19
C PHE A 5 -8.72 31.67 85.99
N GLN A 6 -9.27 32.86 85.74
CA GLN A 6 -10.09 33.11 84.56
C GLN A 6 -9.30 33.09 83.24
N ALA A 7 -8.07 33.63 83.23
CA ALA A 7 -7.19 33.60 82.06
C ALA A 7 -6.80 32.15 81.68
N ASN A 8 -6.44 31.32 82.66
CA ASN A 8 -6.13 29.91 82.42
C ASN A 8 -7.36 29.11 81.93
N LYS A 9 -8.56 29.46 82.42
CA LYS A 9 -9.81 28.86 81.94
C LYS A 9 -10.06 29.18 80.46
N LEU A 10 -9.85 30.44 80.05
CA LEU A 10 -10.00 30.87 78.66
C LEU A 10 -8.95 30.26 77.72
N ILE A 11 -7.69 30.10 78.17
CA ILE A 11 -6.63 29.42 77.41
C ILE A 11 -6.99 27.94 77.19
N HIS A 12 -7.50 27.27 78.22
CA HIS A 12 -7.97 25.89 78.09
C HIS A 12 -9.18 25.77 77.15
N GLU A 13 -10.12 26.71 77.20
CA GLU A 13 -11.26 26.77 76.27
C GLU A 13 -10.79 27.00 74.82
N HIS A 14 -9.82 27.90 74.59
CA HIS A 14 -9.24 28.13 73.26
C HIS A 14 -8.50 26.91 72.70
N LEU A 15 -7.69 26.22 73.52
CA LEU A 15 -7.00 25.00 73.13
C LEU A 15 -7.98 23.86 72.84
N SER A 16 -9.08 23.77 73.61
CA SER A 16 -10.15 22.79 73.36
C SER A 16 -10.86 23.05 72.03
N LEU A 17 -11.26 24.30 71.77
CA LEU A 17 -11.90 24.70 70.50
C LEU A 17 -10.98 24.52 69.29
N SER A 18 -9.68 24.80 69.42
CA SER A 18 -8.70 24.58 68.36
C SER A 18 -8.56 23.10 67.97
N ASN A 19 -8.57 22.20 68.97
CA ASN A 19 -8.56 20.76 68.72
C ASN A 19 -9.87 20.26 68.09
N ILE A 20 -11.01 20.79 68.51
CA ILE A 20 -12.33 20.48 67.92
C ILE A 20 -12.36 20.94 66.45
N LEU A 21 -11.86 22.15 66.14
CA LEU A 21 -11.79 22.65 64.77
C LEU A 21 -10.88 21.78 63.89
N LYS A 22 -9.76 21.27 64.42
CA LYS A 22 -8.88 20.36 63.69
C LYS A 22 -9.61 19.07 63.31
N SER A 23 -10.33 18.46 64.24
CA SER A 23 -11.13 17.25 63.99
C SER A 23 -12.28 17.52 63.01
N ALA A 24 -12.96 18.68 63.12
CA ALA A 24 -14.01 19.08 62.19
C ALA A 24 -13.48 19.32 60.75
N ASN A 25 -12.24 19.81 60.60
CA ASN A 25 -11.61 19.97 59.28
C ASN A 25 -11.26 18.60 58.66
N GLU A 26 -10.77 17.66 59.45
CA GLU A 26 -10.47 16.29 59.00
C GLU A 26 -11.74 15.57 58.49
N GLU A 27 -12.86 15.73 59.21
CA GLU A 27 -14.15 15.17 58.79
C GLU A 27 -14.69 15.84 57.51
N LEU A 28 -14.52 17.15 57.35
CA LEU A 28 -14.90 17.88 56.13
C LEU A 28 -14.12 17.38 54.91
N VAL A 29 -12.81 17.12 55.07
CA VAL A 29 -11.97 16.53 54.01
C VAL A 29 -12.48 15.15 53.63
N ARG A 30 -12.81 14.29 54.62
CA ARG A 30 -13.36 12.95 54.37
C ARG A 30 -14.67 13.00 53.59
N LEU A 31 -15.61 13.88 53.99
CA LEU A 31 -16.89 14.05 53.29
C LEU A 31 -16.73 14.61 51.87
N THR A 32 -15.74 15.49 51.65
CA THR A 32 -15.41 16.01 50.31
C THR A 32 -14.93 14.88 49.39
N THR A 33 -14.01 14.04 49.87
CA THR A 33 -13.52 12.88 49.12
C THR A 33 -14.66 11.89 48.80
N ASN A 34 -15.55 11.62 49.75
CA ASN A 34 -16.71 10.74 49.52
C ASN A 34 -17.67 11.31 48.45
N LYS A 35 -17.93 12.63 48.48
CA LYS A 35 -18.77 13.31 47.49
C LYS A 35 -18.16 13.25 46.09
N GLU A 36 -16.84 13.43 45.95
CA GLU A 36 -16.13 13.32 44.67
C GLU A 36 -16.12 11.90 44.11
N GLN A 37 -15.90 10.89 44.96
CA GLN A 37 -15.95 9.49 44.57
C GLN A 37 -17.35 9.07 44.10
N PHE A 38 -18.41 9.50 44.80
CA PHE A 38 -19.78 9.20 44.41
C PHE A 38 -20.16 9.86 43.07
N ASN A 39 -19.74 11.12 42.85
CA ASN A 39 -19.93 11.82 41.57
C ASN A 39 -19.21 11.14 40.41
N LYS A 40 -18.01 10.59 40.65
CA LYS A 40 -17.27 9.81 39.64
C LYS A 40 -17.99 8.53 39.26
N GLN A 41 -18.53 7.79 40.24
CA GLN A 41 -19.33 6.58 39.98
C GLN A 41 -20.61 6.90 39.18
N LEU A 42 -21.29 8.00 39.48
CA LEU A 42 -22.47 8.46 38.72
C LEU A 42 -22.15 8.78 37.25
N TYR A 43 -20.98 9.36 36.98
CA TYR A 43 -20.52 9.69 35.63
C TYR A 43 -20.16 8.45 34.80
N GLU A 44 -19.54 7.46 35.44
CA GLU A 44 -19.17 6.19 34.82
C GLU A 44 -20.42 5.35 34.48
N THR A 45 -21.46 5.40 35.31
CA THR A 45 -22.72 4.65 35.10
C THR A 45 -23.58 5.24 33.97
N ASN A 46 -23.53 6.55 33.74
CA ASN A 46 -24.28 7.25 32.68
C ASN A 46 -23.61 7.20 31.29
N SER A 47 -22.38 6.71 31.17
CA SER A 47 -21.60 6.70 29.91
C SER A 47 -21.69 5.40 29.11
N ILE A 48 -22.52 4.43 29.54
CA ILE A 48 -22.70 3.14 28.88
C ILE A 48 -24.13 3.07 28.32
N ASN A 49 -24.28 3.26 27.01
CA ASN A 49 -25.52 2.98 26.28
C ASN A 49 -25.70 1.47 26.08
N HIS A 50 -26.41 0.81 27.00
CA HIS A 50 -27.25 -0.35 26.68
C HIS A 50 -28.41 -0.47 27.69
N PRO A 51 -29.65 -0.78 27.24
CA PRO A 51 -30.82 -0.83 28.10
C PRO A 51 -30.93 -2.21 28.76
N MET A 52 -30.94 -2.24 30.10
CA MET A 52 -31.61 -3.20 31.00
C MET A 52 -30.81 -3.33 32.31
N ASN A 53 -31.15 -2.51 33.30
CA ASN A 53 -31.37 -2.89 34.71
C ASN A 53 -31.60 -1.62 35.52
N PHE A 54 -32.87 -1.22 35.61
CA PHE A 54 -33.37 -0.22 36.55
C PHE A 54 -33.27 -0.81 37.97
N VAL A 55 -32.08 -0.76 38.57
CA VAL A 55 -31.92 -1.00 40.01
C VAL A 55 -31.96 0.37 40.70
N ASN A 56 -33.16 0.71 41.18
CA ASN A 56 -33.51 1.77 42.13
C ASN A 56 -32.72 3.09 42.06
N SER A 57 -33.07 3.93 41.08
CA SER A 57 -32.66 5.34 41.02
C SER A 57 -33.08 6.18 42.24
N HIS A 58 -34.07 5.71 43.03
CA HIS A 58 -34.52 6.39 44.25
C HIS A 58 -33.52 6.26 45.41
N GLU A 59 -32.98 5.07 45.64
CA GLU A 59 -32.09 4.77 46.77
C GLU A 59 -30.69 5.39 46.58
N CYS A 60 -30.23 5.49 45.33
CA CYS A 60 -28.98 6.15 44.96
C CYS A 60 -29.09 7.68 45.10
N ASN A 61 -30.25 8.25 44.75
CA ASN A 61 -30.52 9.69 44.88
C ASN A 61 -30.70 10.11 46.35
N GLU A 62 -31.37 9.30 47.17
CA GLU A 62 -31.47 9.54 48.63
C GLU A 62 -30.11 9.51 49.32
N LYS A 63 -29.23 8.54 48.99
CA LYS A 63 -27.86 8.50 49.52
C LYS A 63 -27.04 9.71 49.11
N TYR A 64 -27.15 10.16 47.86
CA TYR A 64 -26.46 11.37 47.41
C TYR A 64 -26.96 12.63 48.13
N GLN A 65 -28.28 12.79 48.26
CA GLN A 65 -28.86 13.92 48.97
C GLN A 65 -28.46 13.93 50.46
N GLN A 66 -28.35 12.77 51.10
CA GLN A 66 -27.87 12.68 52.47
C GLN A 66 -26.39 13.09 52.58
N ILE A 67 -25.51 12.64 51.67
CA ILE A 67 -24.09 13.03 51.64
C ILE A 67 -23.92 14.54 51.44
N VAL A 68 -24.73 15.14 50.55
CA VAL A 68 -24.71 16.60 50.33
C VAL A 68 -25.16 17.35 51.58
N LYS A 69 -26.23 16.89 52.24
CA LYS A 69 -26.75 17.49 53.47
C LYS A 69 -25.74 17.40 54.63
N ASP A 70 -25.05 16.26 54.77
CA ASP A 70 -24.02 16.06 55.79
C ASP A 70 -22.80 16.96 55.54
N TYR A 71 -22.39 17.11 54.27
CA TYR A 71 -21.34 18.05 53.87
C TYR A 71 -21.72 19.51 54.18
N GLU A 72 -22.93 19.93 53.85
CA GLU A 72 -23.41 21.29 54.09
C GLU A 72 -23.49 21.60 55.59
N ASN A 73 -24.00 20.66 56.40
CA ASN A 73 -24.04 20.79 57.86
C ASN A 73 -22.63 20.87 58.47
N ALA A 74 -21.70 20.01 58.03
CA ALA A 74 -20.31 20.01 58.50
C ALA A 74 -19.59 21.30 58.09
N SER A 75 -19.84 21.81 56.87
CA SER A 75 -19.30 23.09 56.39
C SER A 75 -19.82 24.27 57.21
N LEU A 76 -21.12 24.29 57.52
CA LEU A 76 -21.74 25.33 58.34
C LEU A 76 -21.23 25.29 59.79
N TYR A 77 -21.09 24.10 60.37
CA TYR A 77 -20.51 23.90 61.70
C TYR A 77 -19.05 24.36 61.77
N ASN A 78 -18.24 24.03 60.75
CA ASN A 78 -16.85 24.48 60.67
C ASN A 78 -16.76 26.02 60.54
N LYS A 79 -17.68 26.63 59.78
CA LYS A 79 -17.79 28.09 59.68
C LYS A 79 -18.16 28.74 61.01
N HIS A 80 -19.09 28.16 61.77
CA HIS A 80 -19.44 28.62 63.11
C HIS A 80 -18.27 28.51 64.09
N LEU A 81 -17.57 27.37 64.13
CA LEU A 81 -16.38 27.18 64.99
C LEU A 81 -15.26 28.17 64.67
N ARG A 82 -15.02 28.48 63.38
CA ARG A 82 -14.05 29.51 62.98
C ARG A 82 -14.48 30.91 63.44
N GLN A 83 -15.78 31.18 63.44
CA GLN A 83 -16.32 32.45 63.92
C GLN A 83 -16.24 32.55 65.46
N GLU A 84 -16.54 31.49 66.20
CA GLU A 84 -16.33 31.43 67.65
C GLU A 84 -14.84 31.56 68.05
N LEU A 85 -13.93 30.91 67.32
CA LEU A 85 -12.47 31.10 67.51
C LEU A 85 -12.03 32.54 67.19
N SER A 86 -12.67 33.20 66.23
CA SER A 86 -12.44 34.62 65.95
C SER A 86 -12.96 35.51 67.08
N ASP A 87 -14.11 35.18 67.68
CA ASP A 87 -14.71 35.93 68.77
C ASP A 87 -13.92 35.75 70.08
N VAL A 88 -13.40 34.54 70.35
CA VAL A 88 -12.43 34.28 71.43
C VAL A 88 -11.08 34.97 71.12
N GLY A 89 -10.71 35.06 69.85
CA GLY A 89 -9.49 35.72 69.34
C GLY A 89 -9.48 37.25 69.40
N ILE A 90 -10.60 37.91 69.72
CA ILE A 90 -10.65 39.37 69.92
C ILE A 90 -10.16 39.79 71.32
N TYR A 91 -9.92 38.84 72.24
CA TYR A 91 -9.40 39.11 73.58
C TYR A 91 -7.95 38.63 73.84
N SER A 92 -7.15 38.35 72.79
CA SER A 92 -5.71 38.05 72.94
C SER A 92 -4.80 39.27 72.75
N ARG A 93 -5.32 40.48 73.01
CA ARG A 93 -4.57 41.76 72.97
C ARG A 93 -4.29 42.32 74.38
N LEU A 94 -4.17 41.43 75.36
CA LEU A 94 -3.78 41.70 76.75
C LEU A 94 -2.80 40.64 77.28
N THR A 95 -1.82 40.27 76.44
CA THR A 95 -0.61 39.52 76.86
C THR A 95 0.62 40.06 76.11
N ILE A 96 0.72 41.38 76.07
CA ILE A 96 1.97 42.14 76.09
C ILE A 96 1.66 43.24 77.10
N ASP A 97 2.14 43.07 78.34
CA ASP A 97 2.20 44.04 79.47
C ASP A 97 2.10 43.38 80.86
N ILE A 98 2.41 42.07 81.00
CA ILE A 98 2.57 41.41 82.32
C ILE A 98 4.01 40.90 82.56
N GLU A 99 4.96 41.17 81.67
CA GLU A 99 6.40 41.08 82.01
C GLU A 99 7.00 42.42 82.48
N HIS A 100 6.21 43.49 82.48
CA HIS A 100 6.64 44.83 82.90
C HIS A 100 6.17 45.23 84.32
N LEU A 101 5.47 44.37 85.06
CA LEU A 101 4.95 44.67 86.42
C LEU A 101 5.30 43.63 87.51
N GLU A 102 6.38 42.85 87.34
CA GLU A 102 6.97 42.04 88.44
C GLU A 102 8.51 42.20 88.54
N ARG A 103 9.03 43.38 88.20
CA ARG A 103 10.46 43.70 88.43
C ARG A 103 10.73 45.07 89.06
N GLU A 104 9.80 45.54 89.90
CA GLU A 104 10.07 46.60 90.88
C GLU A 104 9.51 46.24 92.26
N ALA A 105 10.19 45.32 92.96
CA ALA A 105 10.25 45.29 94.42
C ALA A 105 11.26 44.24 94.87
N GLN A 106 12.54 44.63 94.99
CA GLN A 106 13.33 44.45 96.22
C GLN A 106 14.77 44.88 95.98
N ASN A 107 15.05 46.11 96.42
CA ASN A 107 16.38 46.54 96.83
C ASN A 107 16.99 45.52 97.80
N LYS A 108 18.09 44.90 97.39
CA LYS A 108 19.22 44.58 98.27
C LYS A 108 20.50 44.67 97.45
N CYS A 109 21.25 45.74 97.71
CA CYS A 109 22.60 45.92 97.23
C CYS A 109 23.52 44.85 97.83
N SER A 110 24.22 44.13 96.95
CA SER A 110 25.45 43.41 97.26
C SER A 110 26.33 43.48 96.01
N CYS A 111 27.31 44.39 96.06
CA CYS A 111 28.24 44.65 94.99
C CYS A 111 29.20 43.48 94.75
N GLU A 112 28.88 42.64 93.76
CA GLU A 112 29.84 41.83 93.00
C GLU A 112 29.55 41.95 91.48
N THR A 113 29.62 43.20 90.99
CA THR A 113 29.82 43.63 89.57
C THR A 113 28.69 43.43 88.53
N ASP A 114 27.65 44.26 88.59
CA ASP A 114 26.75 44.53 87.44
C ASP A 114 27.20 45.73 86.59
N HIS A 115 28.45 46.16 86.73
CA HIS A 115 28.98 47.26 85.95
C HIS A 115 29.04 46.86 84.48
N LYS A 116 28.46 47.70 83.60
CA LYS A 116 28.70 47.58 82.16
C LYS A 116 30.18 47.81 81.89
N CYS A 117 30.74 47.02 80.99
CA CYS A 117 32.12 47.18 80.59
C CYS A 117 32.37 48.61 80.06
N SER A 118 33.35 49.31 80.62
CA SER A 118 33.73 50.67 80.21
C SER A 118 34.53 50.70 78.90
N GLY A 119 34.88 49.54 78.35
CA GLY A 119 35.55 49.44 77.06
C GLY A 119 34.62 49.81 75.92
N ILE A 120 35.19 50.43 74.88
CA ILE A 120 34.51 50.68 73.61
C ILE A 120 34.62 49.46 72.70
N CYS A 121 33.62 49.26 71.84
CA CYS A 121 33.63 48.18 70.87
C CYS A 121 34.86 48.27 69.97
N GLN A 122 35.72 47.25 70.06
CA GLN A 122 36.98 47.18 69.30
C GLN A 122 36.73 47.11 67.80
N ILE A 123 35.60 46.52 67.36
CA ILE A 123 35.24 46.42 65.95
C ILE A 123 34.85 47.80 65.39
N CYS A 124 34.01 48.57 66.10
CA CYS A 124 33.65 49.92 65.69
C CYS A 124 34.86 50.86 65.66
N ALA A 125 35.71 50.80 66.69
CA ALA A 125 36.89 51.64 66.80
C ALA A 125 37.96 51.31 65.73
N ALA A 126 38.03 50.06 65.29
CA ALA A 126 38.93 49.64 64.19
C ALA A 126 38.43 50.12 62.82
N GLU A 127 37.12 50.18 62.60
CA GLU A 127 36.54 50.67 61.34
C GLU A 127 36.56 52.20 61.22
N ASP A 128 36.32 52.89 62.33
CA ASP A 128 36.33 54.35 62.41
C ASP A 128 36.72 54.77 63.83
N LYS A 129 37.89 55.38 63.96
CA LYS A 129 38.44 55.81 65.26
C LYS A 129 37.57 56.83 65.99
N THR A 130 36.57 57.42 65.32
CA THR A 130 35.62 58.36 65.92
C THR A 130 34.42 57.69 66.59
N LYS A 131 34.15 56.40 66.33
CA LYS A 131 33.01 55.66 66.91
C LYS A 131 33.34 55.10 68.30
N GLN A 132 32.65 55.59 69.32
CA GLN A 132 32.82 55.19 70.73
C GLN A 132 31.64 54.37 71.26
N ASN A 133 31.19 53.36 70.50
CA ASN A 133 30.06 52.54 70.94
C ASN A 133 30.46 51.72 72.18
N PRO A 134 29.70 51.78 73.30
CA PRO A 134 30.04 51.08 74.53
C PRO A 134 29.88 49.57 74.40
N CYS A 135 30.71 48.81 75.11
CA CYS A 135 30.63 47.36 75.14
C CYS A 135 29.35 46.88 75.85
N MET A 136 28.70 45.87 75.29
CA MET A 136 27.44 45.32 75.82
C MET A 136 27.63 44.28 76.93
N PHE A 137 28.86 43.80 77.16
CA PHE A 137 29.16 42.78 78.16
C PHE A 137 29.44 43.38 79.55
N LYS A 138 29.39 42.53 80.58
CA LYS A 138 29.71 42.91 81.96
C LYS A 138 31.19 43.28 82.10
N ALA A 139 31.52 44.21 83.00
CA ALA A 139 32.89 44.59 83.30
C ALA A 139 33.68 43.38 83.82
N GLY A 140 34.86 43.14 83.25
CA GLY A 140 35.69 41.95 83.56
C GLY A 140 35.43 40.73 82.66
N HIS A 141 34.63 40.86 81.60
CA HIS A 141 34.50 39.79 80.59
C HIS A 141 35.84 39.55 79.85
N ASP A 142 36.16 38.28 79.62
CA ASP A 142 37.31 37.88 78.81
C ASP A 142 36.97 37.93 77.32
N GLY A 143 37.88 38.47 76.51
CA GLY A 143 37.76 38.54 75.05
C GLY A 143 37.52 39.96 74.50
N ALA A 144 37.20 40.03 73.21
CA ALA A 144 37.06 41.32 72.51
C ALA A 144 35.81 42.09 72.95
N HIS A 145 35.95 43.41 73.12
CA HIS A 145 34.83 44.30 73.44
C HIS A 145 33.91 44.46 72.21
N LYS A 146 32.63 44.10 72.34
CA LYS A 146 31.61 44.20 71.27
C LYS A 146 30.42 45.05 71.71
N CYS A 147 29.79 45.78 70.79
CA CYS A 147 28.54 46.51 71.03
C CYS A 147 27.32 45.76 70.47
N ASP A 148 26.13 46.24 70.82
CA ASP A 148 24.83 45.64 70.48
C ASP A 148 24.43 45.79 69.00
N SER A 149 25.29 46.37 68.18
CA SER A 149 25.00 46.72 66.77
C SER A 149 25.01 45.53 65.81
N GLY A 150 25.20 44.30 66.30
CA GLY A 150 25.21 43.08 65.47
C GLY A 150 26.28 43.12 64.38
N HIS A 151 27.56 42.92 64.74
CA HIS A 151 28.64 42.88 63.75
C HIS A 151 28.57 41.61 62.90
N VAL A 152 28.19 41.76 61.63
CA VAL A 152 28.20 40.69 60.61
C VAL A 152 29.53 40.64 59.86
N CYS A 153 29.84 39.48 59.32
CA CYS A 153 31.02 39.24 58.52
C CYS A 153 30.99 40.08 57.22
N LYS A 154 32.09 40.78 56.93
CA LYS A 154 32.19 41.65 55.74
C LYS A 154 32.62 40.92 54.46
N LYS A 155 33.01 39.65 54.57
CA LYS A 155 33.38 38.82 53.41
C LYS A 155 32.14 38.48 52.59
N SER A 156 32.32 38.41 51.28
CA SER A 156 31.27 38.05 50.33
C SER A 156 30.84 36.60 50.51
N CYS A 157 29.58 36.29 50.22
CA CYS A 157 29.14 34.92 50.11
C CYS A 157 29.88 34.22 48.95
N GLN A 158 30.48 33.06 49.22
CA GLN A 158 31.30 32.34 48.25
C GLN A 158 30.49 31.85 47.04
N ILE A 159 29.21 31.48 47.23
CA ILE A 159 28.32 31.13 46.12
C ILE A 159 28.10 32.36 45.23
N CYS A 160 27.84 33.51 45.83
CA CYS A 160 27.68 34.78 45.12
C CYS A 160 28.93 35.20 44.33
N GLU A 161 30.12 35.00 44.90
CA GLU A 161 31.40 35.23 44.24
C GLU A 161 31.58 34.34 43.00
N ILE A 162 31.28 33.03 43.11
CA ILE A 162 31.38 32.09 41.99
C ILE A 162 30.51 32.53 40.80
N TYR A 163 29.32 33.08 41.07
CA TYR A 163 28.37 33.52 40.04
C TYR A 163 28.43 35.02 39.72
N GLY A 164 29.51 35.72 40.10
CA GLY A 164 29.77 37.11 39.71
C GLY A 164 28.82 38.15 40.33
N LYS A 165 28.15 37.84 41.44
CA LYS A 165 27.24 38.73 42.16
C LYS A 165 27.84 39.06 43.54
N SER A 166 28.81 39.96 43.60
CA SER A 166 29.61 40.27 44.79
C SER A 166 28.90 40.99 45.94
N ASP A 167 27.63 41.38 45.78
CA ASP A 167 27.00 42.34 46.70
C ASP A 167 26.40 41.72 47.96
N ASN A 168 26.25 40.39 48.02
CA ASN A 168 25.67 39.73 49.19
C ASN A 168 26.76 39.31 50.18
N LYS A 169 26.73 39.94 51.36
CA LYS A 169 27.66 39.66 52.46
C LYS A 169 27.25 38.43 53.27
N CYS A 170 28.24 37.85 53.94
CA CYS A 170 28.05 36.74 54.85
C CYS A 170 27.15 37.16 56.04
N HIS A 171 26.13 36.36 56.34
CA HIS A 171 25.19 36.63 57.44
C HIS A 171 25.78 36.31 58.82
N PHE A 172 26.76 35.39 58.88
CA PHE A 172 27.40 35.02 60.13
C PHE A 172 28.15 36.18 60.79
N ALA A 173 28.38 36.05 62.09
CA ALA A 173 29.07 37.06 62.90
C ALA A 173 30.48 37.38 62.35
N TYR A 174 30.95 38.59 62.66
CA TYR A 174 32.30 39.03 62.35
C TYR A 174 33.36 38.03 62.85
N GLU A 175 34.27 37.63 61.96
CA GLU A 175 35.31 36.60 62.22
C GLU A 175 34.79 35.25 62.74
N HIS A 176 33.64 34.79 62.23
CA HIS A 176 33.19 33.42 62.47
C HIS A 176 34.23 32.38 62.03
N GLN A 177 34.37 31.32 62.83
CA GLN A 177 35.28 30.19 62.57
C GLN A 177 34.53 28.99 61.96
N GLU A 178 33.22 28.90 62.18
CA GLU A 178 32.32 27.93 61.55
C GLU A 178 31.01 28.59 61.11
N PRO A 179 30.42 28.17 59.97
CA PRO A 179 30.90 27.13 59.05
C PRO A 179 32.17 27.55 58.26
N GLU A 180 32.91 26.58 57.70
CA GLU A 180 34.15 26.77 56.90
C GLU A 180 33.98 27.76 55.72
N TYR A 181 32.75 28.14 55.38
CA TYR A 181 32.39 28.87 54.17
C TYR A 181 31.49 30.07 54.46
N HIS A 182 31.63 31.14 53.67
CA HIS A 182 30.84 32.36 53.80
C HIS A 182 29.50 32.23 53.07
N GLN A 183 28.38 32.39 53.80
CA GLN A 183 27.02 32.25 53.28
C GLN A 183 26.17 33.49 53.59
N CYS A 184 25.38 33.94 52.62
CA CYS A 184 24.38 34.99 52.84
C CYS A 184 23.00 34.40 53.19
N GLU A 185 22.06 35.23 53.65
CA GLU A 185 20.68 34.80 53.99
C GLU A 185 19.87 34.30 52.78
N ARG A 186 20.32 34.56 51.56
CA ARG A 186 19.59 34.20 50.35
C ARG A 186 19.85 32.73 49.99
N ILE A 187 18.76 32.00 49.73
CA ILE A 187 18.82 30.70 49.09
C ILE A 187 19.21 30.92 47.61
N HIS A 188 20.38 30.42 47.22
CA HIS A 188 20.81 30.45 45.83
C HIS A 188 20.07 29.36 45.05
N GLN A 189 19.52 29.70 43.89
CA GLN A 189 18.88 28.72 43.00
C GLN A 189 19.89 28.20 41.98
N CYS A 190 19.82 26.90 41.70
CA CYS A 190 20.66 26.29 40.68
C CYS A 190 20.36 26.91 39.30
N PRO A 191 21.37 27.42 38.57
CA PRO A 191 21.17 28.09 37.28
C PRO A 191 20.92 27.12 36.12
N ALA A 192 21.13 25.82 36.34
CA ALA A 192 20.90 24.79 35.35
C ALA A 192 19.42 24.38 35.29
N THR A 193 19.05 23.72 34.20
CA THR A 193 17.69 23.22 33.98
C THR A 193 17.58 21.74 34.31
N CYS A 194 16.37 21.33 34.70
CA CYS A 194 15.96 19.94 34.76
C CYS A 194 16.00 19.31 33.36
N ILE A 195 15.95 17.97 33.27
CA ILE A 195 15.87 17.24 32.00
C ILE A 195 14.67 17.66 31.13
N CYS A 196 13.61 18.19 31.75
CA CYS A 196 12.43 18.75 31.09
C CYS A 196 12.57 20.22 30.67
N SER A 197 13.77 20.78 30.75
CA SER A 197 14.10 22.19 30.47
C SER A 197 13.52 23.22 31.44
N ASP A 198 12.78 22.81 32.48
CA ASP A 198 12.36 23.74 33.54
C ASP A 198 13.53 24.13 34.45
N PRO A 199 13.47 25.30 35.11
CA PRO A 199 14.47 25.69 36.10
C PRO A 199 14.61 24.67 37.23
N CYS A 200 15.86 24.41 37.64
CA CYS A 200 16.12 23.55 38.77
C CYS A 200 15.69 24.20 40.09
N THR A 201 14.99 23.43 40.92
CA THR A 201 14.45 23.85 42.23
C THR A 201 15.35 23.46 43.40
N VAL A 202 16.38 22.64 43.14
CA VAL A 202 17.38 22.27 44.14
C VAL A 202 18.19 23.52 44.50
N PRO A 203 18.29 23.87 45.80
CA PRO A 203 19.18 24.93 46.26
C PRO A 203 20.61 24.68 45.79
N LEU A 204 21.23 25.75 45.30
CA LEU A 204 22.62 25.74 44.88
C LEU A 204 23.52 25.73 46.11
N GLU A 205 24.22 24.62 46.30
CA GLU A 205 25.23 24.45 47.35
C GLU A 205 26.64 24.66 46.78
N LEU A 206 27.65 24.71 47.67
CA LEU A 206 29.07 24.83 47.28
C LEU A 206 29.57 23.66 46.42
N LYS A 207 28.97 22.48 46.58
CA LYS A 207 29.19 21.33 45.69
C LYS A 207 28.04 21.25 44.68
N PRO A 208 28.32 21.29 43.37
CA PRO A 208 27.27 21.17 42.36
C PRO A 208 26.62 19.79 42.45
N HIS A 209 25.29 19.75 42.40
CA HIS A 209 24.55 18.50 42.30
C HIS A 209 24.48 18.03 40.84
N SER A 210 24.58 16.72 40.62
CA SER A 210 24.56 16.11 39.28
C SER A 210 23.16 15.82 38.74
N VAL A 211 22.15 15.79 39.62
CA VAL A 211 20.75 15.52 39.26
C VAL A 211 19.91 16.76 39.48
N HIS A 212 19.41 17.37 38.40
CA HIS A 212 18.54 18.54 38.46
C HIS A 212 17.07 18.11 38.64
N GLN A 213 16.30 18.85 39.44
CA GLN A 213 14.91 18.54 39.77
C GLN A 213 14.02 19.77 39.60
N CYS A 214 12.80 19.59 39.10
CA CYS A 214 11.79 20.65 39.03
C CYS A 214 10.54 20.27 39.85
N ASN A 215 9.57 21.19 39.93
CA ASN A 215 8.32 20.97 40.67
C ASN A 215 7.33 20.04 39.95
N LYS A 216 7.61 19.61 38.72
CA LYS A 216 6.74 18.70 37.98
C LYS A 216 6.90 17.29 38.51
N LYS A 217 5.78 16.65 38.84
CA LYS A 217 5.73 15.27 39.29
C LYS A 217 5.54 14.32 38.11
N ASP A 218 4.71 14.69 37.15
CA ASP A 218 4.40 13.83 36.02
C ASP A 218 5.49 13.83 34.94
N CYS A 219 5.58 12.73 34.21
CA CYS A 219 6.47 12.61 33.08
C CYS A 219 6.10 13.58 31.95
N TRP A 220 7.10 14.29 31.44
CA TRP A 220 6.95 15.29 30.38
C TRP A 220 7.15 14.72 28.97
N LYS A 221 7.60 13.46 28.86
CA LYS A 221 7.89 12.83 27.58
C LYS A 221 6.59 12.55 26.82
N PRO A 222 6.59 12.74 25.49
CA PRO A 222 5.43 12.41 24.66
C PRO A 222 5.18 10.91 24.66
N CYS A 223 3.91 10.51 24.49
CA CYS A 223 3.55 9.12 24.24
C CYS A 223 4.30 8.58 23.00
N ILE A 224 4.77 7.32 23.05
CA ILE A 224 5.50 6.64 21.95
C ILE A 224 4.71 6.59 20.65
N PHE A 225 3.39 6.71 20.70
CA PHE A 225 2.53 6.74 19.51
C PHE A 225 2.39 8.14 18.89
N SER A 226 3.00 9.16 19.51
CA SER A 226 2.95 10.57 19.09
C SER A 226 1.53 11.12 18.96
N CYS A 227 0.63 10.74 19.88
CA CYS A 227 -0.76 11.17 19.89
C CYS A 227 -0.99 12.60 20.43
N GLY A 228 0.09 13.34 20.72
CA GLY A 228 0.04 14.68 21.31
C GLY A 228 -0.15 14.71 22.83
N LYS A 229 -0.38 13.55 23.48
CA LYS A 229 -0.47 13.44 24.95
C LYS A 229 0.88 13.07 25.57
N SER A 230 1.12 13.56 26.79
CA SER A 230 2.27 13.17 27.62
C SER A 230 2.09 11.78 28.21
N CYS A 231 3.20 11.18 28.63
CA CYS A 231 3.23 9.92 29.37
C CYS A 231 2.41 10.03 30.67
N ALA A 232 1.61 9.01 30.98
CA ALA A 232 0.74 8.98 32.15
C ALA A 232 1.47 8.58 33.44
N ASN A 233 2.78 8.30 33.37
CA ASN A 233 3.56 7.94 34.53
C ASN A 233 3.78 9.16 35.44
N GLN A 234 3.51 8.98 36.74
CA GLN A 234 3.63 9.99 37.78
C GLN A 234 5.06 10.20 38.29
N ASP A 235 6.03 9.45 37.76
CA ASP A 235 7.46 9.67 38.05
C ASP A 235 8.12 10.46 36.91
N HIS A 236 8.39 11.75 37.16
CA HIS A 236 9.07 12.66 36.24
C HIS A 236 10.41 12.12 35.70
N LYS A 237 11.10 11.27 36.47
CA LYS A 237 12.45 10.77 36.17
C LYS A 237 12.46 9.37 35.55
N HIS A 238 11.29 8.76 35.32
CA HIS A 238 11.23 7.39 34.82
C HIS A 238 11.84 7.23 33.42
N ASP A 239 12.07 8.31 32.66
CA ASP A 239 12.78 8.27 31.38
C ASP A 239 14.21 7.71 31.50
N ILE A 240 14.86 7.85 32.66
CA ILE A 240 16.21 7.35 32.90
C ILE A 240 16.22 5.82 32.97
N THR A 241 15.20 5.24 33.59
CA THR A 241 15.05 3.79 33.82
C THR A 241 14.03 3.14 32.88
N ALA A 242 13.49 3.89 31.91
CA ALA A 242 12.46 3.42 31.01
C ALA A 242 12.95 2.25 30.16
N GLU A 243 12.19 1.16 30.19
CA GLU A 243 12.37 -0.01 29.32
C GLU A 243 12.34 0.40 27.84
N LEU A 244 13.19 -0.22 27.02
CA LEU A 244 13.10 -0.11 25.56
C LEU A 244 12.05 -1.08 25.04
N VAL A 245 11.12 -0.58 24.24
CA VAL A 245 10.10 -1.38 23.56
C VAL A 245 10.22 -1.22 22.06
N THR A 246 9.92 -2.31 21.34
CA THR A 246 9.82 -2.27 19.88
C THR A 246 8.44 -1.80 19.48
N ILE A 247 8.39 -0.75 18.66
CA ILE A 247 7.18 -0.27 17.99
C ILE A 247 7.29 -0.54 16.49
N ILE A 248 6.15 -0.81 15.86
CA ILE A 248 6.03 -1.05 14.42
C ILE A 248 5.39 0.20 13.81
N ASP A 249 6.00 0.74 12.75
CA ASP A 249 5.42 1.78 11.91
C ASP A 249 5.51 1.36 10.43
N GLY A 250 4.36 1.01 9.85
CA GLY A 250 4.31 0.39 8.54
C GLY A 250 5.05 -0.96 8.50
N ARG A 251 6.15 -1.01 7.76
CA ARG A 251 7.06 -2.17 7.64
C ARG A 251 8.30 -2.05 8.52
N GLU A 252 8.51 -0.89 9.14
CA GLU A 252 9.70 -0.60 9.92
C GLU A 252 9.48 -0.90 11.40
N THR A 253 10.56 -1.27 12.08
CA THR A 253 10.57 -1.52 13.52
C THR A 253 11.55 -0.60 14.20
N HIS A 254 11.13 0.08 15.25
CA HIS A 254 11.96 1.03 16.00
C HIS A 254 12.01 0.63 17.47
N GLN A 255 13.18 0.77 18.10
CA GLN A 255 13.32 0.67 19.55
C GLN A 255 13.19 2.05 20.17
N VAL A 256 12.24 2.21 21.09
CA VAL A 256 11.98 3.48 21.78
C VAL A 256 11.82 3.26 23.27
N LYS A 257 12.17 4.26 24.08
CA LYS A 257 11.89 4.24 25.52
C LYS A 257 10.37 4.25 25.75
N LYS A 258 9.90 3.39 26.65
CA LYS A 258 8.46 3.17 26.91
C LYS A 258 7.82 4.34 27.64
N HIS A 259 7.13 5.17 26.88
CA HIS A 259 6.33 6.31 27.35
C HIS A 259 4.89 6.16 26.85
N LEU A 260 3.95 5.81 27.74
CA LEU A 260 2.57 5.49 27.36
C LEU A 260 1.61 6.48 28.00
N CYS A 261 0.66 7.01 27.23
CA CYS A 261 -0.49 7.70 27.80
C CYS A 261 -1.62 6.70 28.13
N ASN A 262 -2.64 7.16 28.85
CA ASN A 262 -3.77 6.32 29.29
C ASN A 262 -4.90 6.19 28.24
N GLU A 263 -4.55 6.23 26.95
CA GLU A 263 -5.50 6.15 25.84
C GLU A 263 -5.22 4.95 24.94
N CYS A 264 -6.26 4.50 24.25
CA CYS A 264 -6.13 3.50 23.19
C CYS A 264 -5.56 4.13 21.90
N HIS A 265 -4.79 3.35 21.15
CA HIS A 265 -4.20 3.77 19.87
C HIS A 265 -4.48 2.73 18.79
N TYR A 266 -4.50 3.12 17.52
CA TYR A 266 -4.49 2.13 16.44
C TYR A 266 -3.08 1.65 16.18
N CYS A 267 -2.96 0.36 15.89
CA CYS A 267 -1.71 -0.22 15.44
C CYS A 267 -1.24 0.44 14.15
N LYS A 268 0.05 0.82 14.11
CA LYS A 268 0.66 1.42 12.91
C LYS A 268 1.29 0.39 11.96
N GLY A 269 1.31 -0.89 12.34
CA GLY A 269 1.76 -1.97 11.47
C GLY A 269 0.87 -2.16 10.24
N ILE A 270 1.39 -2.81 9.21
CA ILE A 270 0.61 -3.21 8.02
C ILE A 270 -0.10 -4.54 8.24
N CYS A 271 -1.20 -4.74 7.51
CA CYS A 271 -1.95 -5.99 7.51
C CYS A 271 -1.10 -7.17 6.98
N ASP A 272 -1.06 -8.26 7.75
CA ASP A 272 -0.41 -9.54 7.42
C ASP A 272 -1.41 -10.66 7.12
N ALA A 273 -2.72 -10.39 7.23
CA ALA A 273 -3.74 -11.38 6.91
C ALA A 273 -3.68 -11.80 5.42
N PRO A 274 -3.99 -13.08 5.11
CA PRO A 274 -3.81 -13.63 3.77
C PRO A 274 -4.74 -12.99 2.74
N GLY A 275 -4.32 -12.98 1.47
CA GLY A 275 -4.97 -12.20 0.41
C GLY A 275 -4.43 -10.77 0.30
N VAL A 276 -5.00 -10.00 -0.64
CA VAL A 276 -4.58 -8.63 -0.98
C VAL A 276 -5.61 -7.63 -0.45
N CYS A 277 -5.19 -6.68 0.40
CA CYS A 277 -6.10 -5.68 0.98
C CYS A 277 -6.73 -4.79 -0.11
N LYS A 278 -5.89 -4.24 -1.00
CA LYS A 278 -6.33 -3.41 -2.10
C LYS A 278 -5.41 -3.56 -3.31
N GLN A 279 -5.99 -3.47 -4.49
CA GLN A 279 -5.30 -3.48 -5.78
C GLN A 279 -5.47 -2.11 -6.42
N GLU A 280 -4.37 -1.42 -6.71
CA GLU A 280 -4.41 -0.13 -7.40
C GLU A 280 -3.86 -0.27 -8.81
N TYR A 281 -4.59 0.27 -9.78
CA TYR A 281 -4.24 0.23 -11.19
C TYR A 281 -3.90 1.64 -11.66
N LYS A 282 -2.74 1.79 -12.31
CA LYS A 282 -2.30 3.05 -12.87
C LYS A 282 -1.98 2.87 -14.35
N THR A 283 -2.73 3.57 -15.19
CA THR A 283 -2.47 3.61 -16.64
C THR A 283 -1.51 4.76 -16.95
N GLN A 284 -0.46 4.46 -17.70
CA GLN A 284 0.54 5.42 -18.15
C GLN A 284 0.79 5.22 -19.63
N GLN A 285 0.79 6.31 -20.40
CA GLN A 285 1.18 6.25 -21.80
C GLN A 285 2.71 6.10 -21.89
N ARG A 286 3.19 5.07 -22.59
CA ARG A 286 4.62 4.80 -22.78
C ARG A 286 4.95 4.71 -24.25
N LYS A 287 6.18 5.08 -24.61
CA LYS A 287 6.74 4.88 -25.94
C LYS A 287 7.35 3.49 -26.04
N TRP A 288 7.08 2.79 -27.13
CA TRP A 288 7.75 1.55 -27.51
C TRP A 288 8.48 1.73 -28.83
N THR A 289 9.63 1.09 -28.97
CA THR A 289 10.42 1.02 -30.20
C THR A 289 10.66 -0.44 -30.52
N THR A 290 10.17 -0.90 -31.67
CA THR A 290 10.34 -2.31 -32.08
C THR A 290 11.75 -2.57 -32.57
N GLU A 291 12.14 -3.84 -32.72
CA GLU A 291 13.44 -4.20 -33.30
C GLU A 291 13.56 -3.86 -34.79
N SER A 292 12.44 -3.57 -35.46
CA SER A 292 12.44 -3.02 -36.81
C SER A 292 12.58 -1.49 -36.84
N GLY A 293 12.73 -0.84 -35.68
CA GLY A 293 12.86 0.61 -35.54
C GLY A 293 11.54 1.38 -35.61
N GLN A 294 10.39 0.70 -35.57
CA GLN A 294 9.08 1.36 -35.55
C GLN A 294 8.76 1.86 -34.14
N GLU A 295 8.36 3.12 -34.03
CA GLU A 295 8.03 3.72 -32.74
C GLU A 295 6.52 4.00 -32.63
N PHE A 296 5.92 3.70 -31.48
CA PHE A 296 4.52 4.01 -31.20
C PHE A 296 4.27 4.20 -29.70
N MET A 297 3.18 4.88 -29.36
CA MET A 297 2.72 5.03 -27.99
C MET A 297 1.73 3.93 -27.64
N TYR A 298 1.77 3.43 -26.40
CA TYR A 298 0.81 2.45 -25.91
C TYR A 298 0.46 2.71 -24.43
N ASP A 299 -0.73 2.27 -24.04
CA ASP A 299 -1.15 2.31 -22.64
C ASP A 299 -0.52 1.14 -21.87
N HIS A 300 0.30 1.48 -20.89
CA HIS A 300 0.88 0.55 -19.94
C HIS A 300 0.12 0.62 -18.62
N ILE A 301 -0.43 -0.52 -18.20
CA ILE A 301 -1.20 -0.62 -16.96
C ILE A 301 -0.32 -1.29 -15.89
N GLU A 302 0.05 -0.52 -14.88
CA GLU A 302 0.73 -1.01 -13.68
C GLU A 302 -0.30 -1.42 -12.62
N VAL A 303 0.02 -2.47 -11.88
CA VAL A 303 -0.79 -2.95 -10.76
C VAL A 303 0.08 -3.07 -9.51
N GLU A 304 -0.34 -2.38 -8.45
CA GLU A 304 0.35 -2.40 -7.17
C GLU A 304 -0.51 -3.10 -6.11
N GLU A 305 0.15 -3.93 -5.29
CA GLU A 305 -0.44 -4.52 -4.10
C GLU A 305 -0.32 -3.54 -2.95
N VAL A 306 -1.47 -3.07 -2.46
CA VAL A 306 -1.53 -2.18 -1.30
C VAL A 306 -1.97 -2.99 -0.09
N ARG A 307 -1.14 -2.94 0.96
CA ARG A 307 -1.45 -3.49 2.28
C ARG A 307 -1.94 -2.37 3.19
N ASP A 308 -3.17 -2.48 3.67
CA ASP A 308 -3.73 -1.49 4.57
C ASP A 308 -3.08 -1.53 5.95
N LYS A 309 -3.23 -0.43 6.70
CA LYS A 309 -2.82 -0.39 8.11
C LYS A 309 -3.68 -1.34 8.94
N CYS A 310 -3.09 -1.88 9.99
CA CYS A 310 -3.78 -2.74 10.93
C CYS A 310 -4.91 -1.98 11.64
N GLY A 311 -6.12 -2.56 11.62
CA GLY A 311 -7.33 -2.00 12.27
C GLY A 311 -7.41 -2.31 13.77
N ILE A 312 -6.47 -3.09 14.32
CA ILE A 312 -6.49 -3.48 15.73
C ILE A 312 -6.12 -2.29 16.62
N LYS A 313 -6.94 -2.05 17.65
CA LYS A 313 -6.65 -1.10 18.72
C LYS A 313 -5.69 -1.70 19.74
N ILE A 314 -4.60 -0.99 20.00
CA ILE A 314 -3.72 -1.15 21.15
C ILE A 314 -4.41 -0.54 22.36
N LEU A 315 -4.62 -1.35 23.40
CA LEU A 315 -5.28 -0.92 24.64
C LEU A 315 -4.42 0.08 25.42
N ALA A 316 -5.07 0.91 26.23
CA ALA A 316 -4.39 1.87 27.11
C ALA A 316 -3.32 1.18 27.98
N GLY A 317 -2.14 1.81 28.09
CA GLY A 317 -1.01 1.25 28.84
C GLY A 317 -0.29 0.07 28.18
N LYS A 318 -0.64 -0.31 26.94
CA LYS A 318 0.10 -1.31 26.15
C LYS A 318 0.88 -0.66 25.00
N SER A 319 2.00 -1.26 24.62
CA SER A 319 2.83 -0.83 23.48
C SER A 319 2.54 -1.60 22.18
N SER A 320 1.79 -2.69 22.26
CA SER A 320 1.35 -3.51 21.12
C SER A 320 0.07 -4.28 21.46
N HIS A 321 -0.62 -4.84 20.47
CA HIS A 321 -1.80 -5.68 20.65
C HIS A 321 -1.43 -7.17 20.78
N SER A 322 -0.46 -7.51 21.63
CA SER A 322 0.17 -8.85 21.76
C SER A 322 -0.79 -10.03 21.89
N ASP A 323 -2.03 -9.81 22.32
CA ASP A 323 -3.07 -10.85 22.42
C ASP A 323 -3.52 -11.39 21.05
N ILE A 324 -3.22 -10.64 19.98
CA ILE A 324 -3.44 -11.03 18.60
C ILE A 324 -2.08 -10.96 17.90
N ALA A 325 -1.54 -12.14 17.58
CA ALA A 325 -0.23 -12.28 16.95
C ALA A 325 -0.12 -11.60 15.58
N ASN A 326 -1.23 -11.56 14.83
CA ASN A 326 -1.27 -11.15 13.44
C ASN A 326 -1.98 -9.80 13.24
N HIS A 327 -1.40 -8.94 12.41
CA HIS A 327 -1.97 -7.67 11.99
C HIS A 327 -3.10 -7.84 10.98
N ARG A 328 -4.33 -7.52 11.36
CA ARG A 328 -5.48 -7.51 10.42
C ARG A 328 -5.96 -6.10 10.14
N CYS A 329 -6.39 -5.82 8.91
CA CYS A 329 -7.20 -4.66 8.58
C CYS A 329 -8.69 -5.01 8.58
N ASP A 330 -9.55 -4.01 8.49
CA ASP A 330 -11.02 -4.17 8.47
C ASP A 330 -11.56 -4.39 7.03
N GLY A 331 -10.68 -4.28 6.03
CA GLY A 331 -11.04 -4.41 4.62
C GLY A 331 -11.31 -5.86 4.20
N GLN A 332 -12.13 -6.03 3.17
CA GLN A 332 -12.27 -7.33 2.51
C GLN A 332 -11.05 -7.60 1.62
N HIS A 333 -10.41 -8.73 1.85
CA HIS A 333 -9.25 -9.15 1.07
C HIS A 333 -9.68 -9.78 -0.25
N THR A 334 -8.91 -9.49 -1.30
CA THR A 334 -9.01 -10.12 -2.62
C THR A 334 -8.02 -11.27 -2.75
N CYS A 335 -8.29 -12.17 -3.70
CA CYS A 335 -7.43 -13.30 -3.98
C CYS A 335 -6.04 -12.86 -4.48
N GLN A 336 -5.01 -13.59 -4.03
CA GLN A 336 -3.60 -13.28 -4.32
C GLN A 336 -3.08 -13.95 -5.60
N GLU A 337 -3.88 -14.82 -6.21
CA GLU A 337 -3.53 -15.50 -7.46
C GLU A 337 -3.41 -14.50 -8.62
N ARG A 338 -2.46 -14.78 -9.53
CA ARG A 338 -2.14 -13.90 -10.65
C ARG A 338 -2.40 -14.57 -11.99
N CYS A 339 -2.89 -13.79 -12.95
CA CYS A 339 -3.12 -14.24 -14.30
C CYS A 339 -1.80 -14.72 -14.94
N PRO A 340 -1.75 -15.91 -15.56
CA PRO A 340 -0.52 -16.46 -16.14
C PRO A 340 0.04 -15.59 -17.30
N ASP A 341 -0.82 -14.84 -17.99
CA ASP A 341 -0.37 -14.06 -19.15
C ASP A 341 0.13 -12.65 -18.80
N CYS A 342 -0.60 -11.95 -17.93
CA CYS A 342 -0.34 -10.54 -17.63
C CYS A 342 -0.02 -10.26 -16.15
N GLY A 343 -0.05 -11.26 -15.28
CA GLY A 343 0.30 -11.11 -13.86
C GLY A 343 -0.66 -10.25 -13.03
N SER A 344 -1.79 -9.80 -13.59
CA SER A 344 -2.83 -9.10 -12.83
C SER A 344 -3.44 -10.01 -11.77
N PHE A 345 -3.74 -9.44 -10.60
CA PHE A 345 -4.37 -10.16 -9.51
C PHE A 345 -5.83 -10.53 -9.78
N CYS A 346 -6.27 -11.65 -9.20
CA CYS A 346 -7.67 -12.01 -9.16
C CYS A 346 -8.48 -10.98 -8.36
N ARG A 347 -9.67 -10.63 -8.86
CA ARG A 347 -10.59 -9.66 -8.23
C ARG A 347 -11.64 -10.29 -7.33
N ASN A 348 -11.71 -11.62 -7.30
CA ASN A 348 -12.63 -12.31 -6.41
C ASN A 348 -12.14 -12.22 -4.95
N PRO A 349 -13.04 -12.41 -3.96
CA PRO A 349 -12.67 -12.46 -2.55
C PRO A 349 -11.57 -13.49 -2.26
N HIS A 350 -10.73 -13.22 -1.26
CA HIS A 350 -9.74 -14.19 -0.79
C HIS A 350 -10.43 -15.51 -0.37
N GLY A 351 -9.85 -16.64 -0.77
CA GLY A 351 -10.41 -17.97 -0.49
C GLY A 351 -11.64 -18.34 -1.34
N HIS A 352 -11.93 -17.62 -2.43
CA HIS A 352 -13.01 -18.02 -3.33
C HIS A 352 -12.71 -19.36 -4.02
N ASP A 353 -13.78 -20.10 -4.28
CA ASP A 353 -13.73 -21.30 -5.12
C ASP A 353 -13.93 -20.97 -6.61
N GLY A 354 -13.64 -21.93 -7.47
CA GLY A 354 -13.90 -21.84 -8.91
C GLY A 354 -12.86 -21.03 -9.69
N PHE A 355 -13.31 -20.31 -10.71
CA PHE A 355 -12.45 -19.66 -11.69
C PHE A 355 -12.05 -18.24 -11.26
N HIS A 356 -10.79 -17.90 -11.46
CA HIS A 356 -10.26 -16.57 -11.25
C HIS A 356 -10.68 -15.59 -12.35
N ARG A 357 -10.92 -14.35 -11.96
CA ARG A 357 -11.30 -13.24 -12.85
C ARG A 357 -10.41 -12.04 -12.55
N THR A 358 -9.95 -11.35 -13.58
CA THR A 358 -9.18 -10.11 -13.43
C THR A 358 -9.59 -9.06 -14.46
N LEU A 359 -9.17 -7.83 -14.25
CA LEU A 359 -8.93 -6.90 -15.35
C LEU A 359 -7.60 -7.25 -16.00
N HIS A 360 -7.64 -7.73 -17.22
CA HIS A 360 -6.43 -8.10 -17.95
C HIS A 360 -5.68 -6.86 -18.44
N ARG A 361 -4.35 -6.97 -18.49
CA ARG A 361 -3.44 -5.90 -18.88
C ARG A 361 -2.44 -6.36 -19.94
N ASN A 362 -1.42 -5.55 -20.15
CA ASN A 362 -0.25 -5.80 -20.98
C ASN A 362 0.40 -7.18 -20.70
N LYS A 363 0.78 -7.89 -21.76
CA LYS A 363 1.40 -9.24 -21.73
C LYS A 363 2.91 -9.15 -21.47
N GLU A 364 3.29 -8.68 -20.29
CA GLU A 364 4.69 -8.36 -19.96
C GLU A 364 5.64 -9.56 -19.98
N GLN A 365 5.11 -10.79 -19.84
CA GLN A 365 5.89 -12.01 -19.76
C GLN A 365 5.89 -12.81 -21.06
N HIS A 366 5.38 -12.23 -22.15
CA HIS A 366 5.24 -12.92 -23.43
C HIS A 366 6.16 -12.33 -24.49
N ILE A 367 6.55 -13.21 -25.41
CA ILE A 367 7.31 -12.88 -26.62
C ILE A 367 6.57 -13.41 -27.84
N PHE A 368 6.86 -12.83 -28.99
CA PHE A 368 6.32 -13.30 -30.24
C PHE A 368 7.13 -14.48 -30.79
N THR A 369 6.44 -15.54 -31.24
CA THR A 369 7.08 -16.78 -31.72
C THR A 369 6.55 -17.14 -33.11
N SER A 370 7.38 -17.76 -33.95
CA SER A 370 6.95 -18.33 -35.23
C SER A 370 7.64 -19.66 -35.53
N THR A 371 7.14 -20.39 -36.52
CA THR A 371 7.77 -21.59 -37.10
C THR A 371 8.83 -21.27 -38.15
N ASN A 372 8.91 -20.01 -38.59
CA ASN A 372 9.95 -19.50 -39.47
C ASN A 372 10.65 -18.31 -38.78
N PRO A 373 11.98 -18.36 -38.56
CA PRO A 373 12.70 -17.30 -37.85
C PRO A 373 12.71 -15.95 -38.57
N ASN A 374 12.51 -15.96 -39.89
CA ASN A 374 12.53 -14.76 -40.73
C ASN A 374 11.16 -14.08 -40.85
N ASP A 375 10.13 -14.57 -40.15
CA ASP A 375 8.80 -13.98 -40.22
C ASP A 375 8.77 -12.60 -39.59
N GLN A 376 8.08 -11.68 -40.27
CA GLN A 376 7.70 -10.39 -39.71
C GLN A 376 6.27 -10.48 -39.17
N ILE A 377 6.12 -10.25 -37.87
CA ILE A 377 4.84 -10.43 -37.17
C ILE A 377 4.10 -9.09 -37.21
N GLU A 378 3.01 -9.06 -37.99
CA GLU A 378 2.19 -7.85 -38.16
C GLU A 378 0.97 -7.87 -37.22
N ILE A 379 0.90 -6.89 -36.33
CA ILE A 379 -0.26 -6.63 -35.49
C ILE A 379 -1.01 -5.42 -36.03
N ARG A 380 -2.22 -5.66 -36.51
CA ARG A 380 -3.14 -4.60 -36.96
C ARG A 380 -4.01 -4.15 -35.80
N SER A 381 -4.01 -2.85 -35.54
CA SER A 381 -4.87 -2.20 -34.55
C SER A 381 -5.67 -1.10 -35.23
N ASN A 382 -6.99 -1.11 -35.01
CA ASN A 382 -7.88 -0.05 -35.45
C ASN A 382 -7.92 0.98 -34.32
N GLU A 383 -6.83 1.72 -34.16
CA GLU A 383 -6.75 2.87 -33.27
C GLU A 383 -7.01 4.10 -34.12
N SER A 384 -8.24 4.64 -34.05
CA SER A 384 -8.82 5.68 -34.94
C SER A 384 -9.27 5.18 -36.32
N GLU A 385 -9.80 6.08 -37.17
CA GLU A 385 -10.26 5.78 -38.54
C GLU A 385 -9.15 5.24 -39.46
N GLU A 386 -7.90 5.25 -39.01
CA GLU A 386 -6.75 4.66 -39.69
C GLU A 386 -6.34 3.31 -39.08
N THR A 387 -6.03 2.33 -39.94
CA THR A 387 -5.50 1.04 -39.52
C THR A 387 -3.99 1.15 -39.31
N ILE A 388 -3.55 1.09 -38.05
CA ILE A 388 -2.12 1.08 -37.71
C ILE A 388 -1.61 -0.36 -37.78
N VAL A 389 -0.51 -0.58 -38.50
CA VAL A 389 0.18 -1.88 -38.58
C VAL A 389 1.50 -1.80 -37.81
N ARG A 390 1.59 -2.54 -36.71
CA ARG A 390 2.79 -2.67 -35.88
C ARG A 390 3.55 -3.92 -36.27
N LYS A 391 4.86 -3.80 -36.51
CA LYS A 391 5.73 -4.88 -37.02
C LYS A 391 6.73 -5.29 -35.96
N TYR A 392 6.73 -6.59 -35.64
CA TYR A 392 7.61 -7.20 -34.64
C TYR A 392 8.47 -8.29 -35.28
N LYS A 393 9.65 -8.53 -34.71
CA LYS A 393 10.46 -9.72 -35.06
C LYS A 393 10.11 -10.90 -34.16
N VAL A 394 10.45 -12.10 -34.61
CA VAL A 394 10.43 -13.30 -33.77
C VAL A 394 11.36 -13.08 -32.56
N GLY A 395 10.85 -13.34 -31.37
CA GLY A 395 11.53 -13.13 -30.09
C GLY A 395 11.28 -11.80 -29.41
N GLU A 396 10.73 -10.82 -30.12
CA GLU A 396 10.46 -9.52 -29.54
C GLU A 396 9.37 -9.62 -28.45
N SER A 397 9.47 -8.76 -27.43
CA SER A 397 8.49 -8.71 -26.35
C SER A 397 7.10 -8.29 -26.82
N ALA A 398 6.08 -9.03 -26.36
CA ALA A 398 4.68 -8.69 -26.55
C ALA A 398 4.14 -7.74 -25.45
N LYS A 399 5.03 -7.06 -24.70
CA LYS A 399 4.65 -6.13 -23.62
C LYS A 399 3.64 -5.05 -24.05
N PRO A 400 3.69 -4.47 -25.26
CA PRO A 400 2.66 -3.52 -25.68
C PRO A 400 1.26 -4.14 -25.88
N GLU A 401 1.15 -5.46 -26.03
CA GLU A 401 -0.12 -6.13 -26.28
C GLU A 401 -0.93 -6.35 -25.00
N ASN A 402 -2.21 -5.98 -25.02
CA ASN A 402 -3.15 -6.35 -23.96
C ASN A 402 -3.75 -7.75 -24.21
N CYS A 403 -3.92 -8.56 -23.17
CA CYS A 403 -4.54 -9.89 -23.31
C CYS A 403 -5.90 -9.86 -24.00
N SER A 404 -6.78 -8.92 -23.63
CA SER A 404 -8.16 -8.91 -24.14
C SER A 404 -8.21 -8.54 -25.61
N VAL A 405 -7.46 -7.51 -26.00
CA VAL A 405 -7.32 -7.08 -27.39
C VAL A 405 -6.67 -8.18 -28.23
N SER A 406 -5.63 -8.84 -27.69
CA SER A 406 -4.94 -9.93 -28.39
C SER A 406 -5.85 -11.13 -28.66
N CYS A 407 -6.59 -11.61 -27.65
CA CYS A 407 -7.52 -12.73 -27.82
C CYS A 407 -8.67 -12.37 -28.76
N LYS A 408 -9.27 -11.18 -28.62
CA LYS A 408 -10.33 -10.71 -29.50
C LYS A 408 -9.86 -10.62 -30.95
N ARG A 409 -8.68 -10.07 -31.20
CA ARG A 409 -8.10 -9.93 -32.55
C ARG A 409 -7.83 -11.28 -33.21
N ARG A 410 -7.36 -12.28 -32.45
CA ARG A 410 -7.10 -13.62 -32.97
C ARG A 410 -8.40 -14.39 -33.29
N GLY A 411 -9.48 -14.14 -32.55
CA GLY A 411 -10.83 -14.58 -32.90
C GLY A 411 -11.02 -16.11 -32.83
N ARG A 412 -11.77 -16.65 -33.80
CA ARG A 412 -12.18 -18.07 -33.85
C ARG A 412 -10.97 -19.01 -33.98
N SER A 413 -11.05 -20.17 -33.33
CA SER A 413 -10.05 -21.26 -33.36
C SER A 413 -8.63 -20.85 -32.95
N HIS A 414 -8.45 -19.71 -32.26
CA HIS A 414 -7.12 -19.32 -31.81
C HIS A 414 -6.65 -20.18 -30.64
N PHE A 415 -5.34 -20.36 -30.55
CA PHE A 415 -4.72 -21.26 -29.59
C PHE A 415 -3.57 -20.60 -28.84
N HIS A 416 -3.23 -21.19 -27.71
CA HIS A 416 -2.05 -20.91 -26.92
C HIS A 416 -1.05 -22.05 -27.09
N LEU A 417 0.23 -21.72 -27.18
CA LEU A 417 1.32 -22.70 -27.21
C LEU A 417 1.71 -23.03 -25.78
N VAL A 418 1.74 -24.32 -25.44
CA VAL A 418 2.14 -24.82 -24.13
C VAL A 418 3.18 -25.91 -24.33
N GLU A 419 4.22 -25.93 -23.49
CA GLU A 419 5.26 -26.96 -23.55
C GLU A 419 4.65 -28.36 -23.37
N CYS A 420 4.99 -29.26 -24.29
CA CYS A 420 4.57 -30.65 -24.29
C CYS A 420 5.59 -31.49 -23.51
N LEU A 421 5.16 -32.10 -22.41
CA LEU A 421 6.00 -32.99 -21.60
C LEU A 421 6.02 -34.45 -22.11
N GLY A 422 5.38 -34.71 -23.25
CA GLY A 422 5.32 -36.02 -23.89
C GLY A 422 4.44 -37.05 -23.17
N GLY A 423 4.53 -38.32 -23.58
CA GLY A 423 3.88 -39.43 -22.88
C GLY A 423 2.36 -39.31 -22.74
N LEU A 424 1.83 -39.56 -21.53
CA LEU A 424 0.42 -39.36 -21.17
C LEU A 424 0.09 -37.91 -20.76
N THR A 425 1.12 -37.06 -20.64
CA THR A 425 0.99 -35.64 -20.28
C THR A 425 0.88 -34.70 -21.48
N CYS A 426 0.96 -35.23 -22.71
CA CYS A 426 0.69 -34.47 -23.94
C CYS A 426 -0.76 -33.98 -23.95
N TRP A 427 -0.95 -32.68 -24.22
CA TRP A 427 -2.25 -32.02 -24.12
C TRP A 427 -3.28 -32.58 -25.08
N GLU A 428 -2.88 -33.03 -26.26
CA GLU A 428 -3.80 -33.70 -27.20
C GLU A 428 -4.41 -34.97 -26.59
N LYS A 429 -3.63 -35.72 -25.79
CA LYS A 429 -4.15 -36.90 -25.07
C LYS A 429 -5.02 -36.53 -23.89
N VAL A 430 -4.71 -35.43 -23.21
CA VAL A 430 -5.44 -34.96 -22.01
C VAL A 430 -6.77 -34.29 -22.39
N LEU A 431 -6.80 -33.52 -23.47
CA LEU A 431 -7.92 -32.65 -23.83
C LEU A 431 -8.63 -33.05 -25.14
N GLY A 432 -8.14 -34.07 -25.84
CA GLY A 432 -8.71 -34.54 -27.11
C GLY A 432 -8.73 -33.43 -28.15
N ASN A 433 -9.88 -33.22 -28.80
CA ASN A 433 -10.06 -32.25 -29.89
C ASN A 433 -9.86 -30.77 -29.51
N LYS A 434 -9.63 -30.46 -28.22
CA LYS A 434 -9.33 -29.10 -27.75
C LYS A 434 -7.83 -28.78 -27.68
N ALA A 435 -6.98 -29.77 -27.97
CA ALA A 435 -5.54 -29.61 -28.08
C ALA A 435 -5.00 -30.40 -29.29
N LYS A 436 -3.88 -29.97 -29.84
CA LYS A 436 -3.15 -30.69 -30.89
C LYS A 436 -1.66 -30.67 -30.58
N HIS A 437 -1.01 -31.84 -30.65
CA HIS A 437 0.44 -31.88 -30.64
C HIS A 437 0.99 -31.15 -31.86
N SER A 438 2.08 -30.41 -31.67
CA SER A 438 2.75 -29.71 -32.75
C SER A 438 4.09 -30.36 -33.05
N ASP A 439 4.23 -30.89 -34.26
CA ASP A 439 5.52 -31.37 -34.77
C ASP A 439 6.44 -30.22 -35.22
N ASP A 440 5.87 -29.02 -35.38
CA ASP A 440 6.56 -27.81 -35.79
C ASP A 440 7.70 -27.43 -34.80
N THR A 441 8.77 -26.86 -35.35
CA THR A 441 9.83 -26.23 -34.55
C THR A 441 9.53 -24.74 -34.42
N TYR A 442 9.50 -24.24 -33.18
CA TYR A 442 9.25 -22.83 -32.89
C TYR A 442 10.55 -22.09 -32.58
N TYR A 443 10.62 -20.84 -33.03
CA TYR A 443 11.74 -19.94 -32.81
C TYR A 443 11.35 -18.89 -31.77
N TYR A 444 12.25 -18.69 -30.81
CA TYR A 444 12.17 -17.64 -29.79
C TYR A 444 13.13 -16.50 -30.06
N GLU A 445 14.10 -16.71 -30.93
CA GLU A 445 15.01 -15.71 -31.49
C GLU A 445 15.34 -16.19 -32.93
N PRO A 446 15.71 -15.29 -33.86
CA PRO A 446 15.93 -15.66 -35.27
C PRO A 446 16.93 -16.82 -35.48
N ASP A 447 17.92 -16.95 -34.60
CA ASP A 447 18.98 -17.96 -34.74
C ASP A 447 18.87 -19.12 -33.75
N ASN A 448 17.82 -19.16 -32.94
CA ASN A 448 17.69 -20.12 -31.84
C ASN A 448 16.36 -20.90 -31.90
N PRO A 449 16.34 -22.07 -32.57
CA PRO A 449 15.18 -22.95 -32.54
C PRO A 449 14.99 -23.53 -31.15
N SER A 450 13.75 -23.59 -30.70
CA SER A 450 13.43 -24.22 -29.43
C SER A 450 13.76 -25.70 -29.45
N THR A 451 14.45 -26.17 -28.41
CA THR A 451 14.65 -27.60 -28.15
C THR A 451 13.40 -28.27 -27.56
N LYS A 452 12.44 -27.47 -27.10
CA LYS A 452 11.19 -27.94 -26.49
C LYS A 452 10.17 -28.29 -27.56
N LYS A 453 9.28 -29.23 -27.23
CA LYS A 453 8.09 -29.56 -28.01
C LYS A 453 6.87 -28.84 -27.43
N TYR A 454 5.89 -28.55 -28.28
CA TYR A 454 4.73 -27.75 -27.90
C TYR A 454 3.43 -28.42 -28.32
N ASP A 455 2.39 -28.17 -27.54
CA ASP A 455 1.02 -28.45 -27.89
C ASP A 455 0.28 -27.13 -28.14
N LYS A 456 -0.59 -27.12 -29.14
CA LYS A 456 -1.54 -26.03 -29.44
C LYS A 456 -2.81 -26.31 -28.64
N ILE A 457 -3.19 -25.44 -27.72
CA ILE A 457 -4.40 -25.60 -26.90
C ILE A 457 -5.39 -24.48 -27.25
N LEU A 458 -6.65 -24.83 -27.53
CA LEU A 458 -7.69 -23.82 -27.77
C LEU A 458 -7.83 -22.86 -26.59
N CYS A 459 -8.17 -21.60 -26.88
CA CYS A 459 -8.24 -20.52 -25.90
C CYS A 459 -9.00 -20.91 -24.63
N SER A 460 -10.27 -21.35 -24.71
CA SER A 460 -11.02 -21.63 -23.47
C SER A 460 -10.46 -22.84 -22.73
N ALA A 461 -9.89 -23.81 -23.43
CA ALA A 461 -9.28 -24.99 -22.80
C ALA A 461 -8.00 -24.61 -22.04
N TYR A 462 -7.16 -23.73 -22.62
CA TYR A 462 -6.00 -23.15 -21.95
C TYR A 462 -6.41 -22.43 -20.66
N TRP A 463 -7.35 -21.50 -20.75
CA TRP A 463 -7.79 -20.72 -19.59
C TRP A 463 -8.48 -21.59 -18.53
N SER A 464 -9.26 -22.59 -18.95
CA SER A 464 -9.88 -23.55 -18.03
C SER A 464 -8.89 -24.42 -17.30
N HIS A 465 -7.82 -24.85 -17.97
CA HIS A 465 -6.74 -25.59 -17.33
C HIS A 465 -6.08 -24.76 -16.23
N HIS A 466 -5.84 -23.47 -16.49
CA HIS A 466 -5.29 -22.55 -15.48
C HIS A 466 -6.31 -22.09 -14.43
N LYS A 467 -7.59 -22.50 -14.52
CA LYS A 467 -8.70 -22.03 -13.66
C LYS A 467 -8.94 -20.52 -13.75
N TRP A 468 -8.78 -19.94 -14.92
CA TRP A 468 -9.02 -18.52 -15.20
C TRP A 468 -10.12 -18.36 -16.25
N PHE A 469 -10.89 -17.28 -16.16
CA PHE A 469 -11.75 -16.90 -17.29
C PHE A 469 -10.91 -16.35 -18.45
N PRO A 470 -11.24 -16.68 -19.71
CA PRO A 470 -10.55 -16.11 -20.85
C PRO A 470 -10.79 -14.60 -20.92
N PRO A 471 -9.83 -13.81 -21.45
CA PRO A 471 -9.86 -12.35 -21.49
C PRO A 471 -10.80 -11.80 -22.58
N VAL A 472 -11.96 -12.39 -22.76
CA VAL A 472 -12.94 -12.04 -23.80
C VAL A 472 -14.31 -11.81 -23.18
N ASN A 473 -15.15 -11.02 -23.86
CA ASN A 473 -16.55 -10.86 -23.45
C ASN A 473 -17.37 -12.13 -23.73
N ASP A 474 -18.60 -12.20 -23.25
CA ASP A 474 -19.45 -13.39 -23.38
C ASP A 474 -19.84 -13.72 -24.84
N ILE A 475 -19.86 -12.73 -25.74
CA ILE A 475 -20.15 -12.93 -27.17
C ILE A 475 -18.97 -13.61 -27.84
N ASP A 476 -17.78 -13.04 -27.68
CA ASP A 476 -16.52 -13.55 -28.22
C ASP A 476 -16.22 -14.94 -27.61
N LYS A 477 -16.51 -15.15 -26.32
CA LYS A 477 -16.34 -16.44 -25.63
C LYS A 477 -17.08 -17.59 -26.31
N LYS A 478 -18.27 -17.33 -26.88
CA LYS A 478 -19.02 -18.36 -27.62
C LYS A 478 -18.39 -18.70 -28.97
N MET A 479 -17.59 -17.79 -29.54
CA MET A 479 -16.99 -17.93 -30.86
C MET A 479 -15.52 -18.36 -30.83
N ILE A 480 -14.75 -18.08 -29.77
CA ILE A 480 -13.30 -18.35 -29.74
C ILE A 480 -12.94 -19.82 -30.00
N ASP A 481 -13.79 -20.77 -29.59
CA ASP A 481 -13.56 -22.20 -29.80
C ASP A 481 -14.35 -22.77 -30.99
N THR A 482 -14.89 -21.91 -31.86
CA THR A 482 -15.55 -22.34 -33.10
C THR A 482 -14.57 -22.36 -34.26
N CYS A 483 -14.91 -23.11 -35.31
CA CYS A 483 -14.10 -23.22 -36.52
C CYS A 483 -13.92 -21.87 -37.23
N ASN A 484 -12.70 -21.58 -37.67
CA ASN A 484 -12.32 -20.33 -38.35
C ASN A 484 -12.46 -20.38 -39.88
N ILE A 485 -12.84 -21.53 -40.43
CA ILE A 485 -13.12 -21.67 -41.86
C ILE A 485 -14.43 -20.94 -42.18
N TYR A 486 -14.47 -20.22 -43.28
CA TYR A 486 -15.65 -19.50 -43.77
C TYR A 486 -15.93 -19.83 -45.24
N CYS A 487 -17.20 -19.73 -45.63
CA CYS A 487 -17.60 -19.90 -47.02
C CYS A 487 -17.08 -18.72 -47.86
N THR A 488 -16.25 -19.00 -48.87
CA THR A 488 -15.71 -17.98 -49.80
C THR A 488 -16.76 -17.42 -50.75
N ASN A 489 -17.86 -18.16 -50.95
CA ASN A 489 -18.93 -17.81 -51.88
C ASN A 489 -20.14 -17.21 -51.16
N HIS A 490 -20.02 -16.85 -49.89
CA HIS A 490 -21.12 -16.27 -49.13
C HIS A 490 -21.56 -14.93 -49.72
N VAL A 491 -22.85 -14.82 -50.03
CA VAL A 491 -23.49 -13.60 -50.51
C VAL A 491 -24.68 -13.30 -49.63
N LEU A 492 -24.73 -12.11 -49.04
CA LEU A 492 -25.92 -11.60 -48.35
C LEU A 492 -26.87 -10.98 -49.37
N ARG A 493 -28.15 -11.34 -49.28
CA ARG A 493 -29.23 -10.72 -50.05
C ARG A 493 -30.14 -9.92 -49.12
N ASP A 494 -30.61 -8.75 -49.56
CA ASP A 494 -31.62 -8.00 -48.83
C ASP A 494 -33.02 -8.63 -48.98
N GLN A 495 -34.01 -8.01 -48.36
CA GLN A 495 -35.42 -8.42 -48.40
C GLN A 495 -35.99 -8.43 -49.83
N ASN A 496 -35.33 -7.75 -50.77
CA ASN A 496 -35.70 -7.63 -52.18
C ASN A 496 -34.84 -8.53 -53.09
N GLY A 497 -33.96 -9.37 -52.52
CA GLY A 497 -33.11 -10.31 -53.26
C GLY A 497 -31.83 -9.69 -53.87
N PHE A 498 -31.56 -8.40 -53.65
CA PHE A 498 -30.35 -7.75 -54.14
C PHE A 498 -29.15 -8.12 -53.27
N ILE A 499 -28.00 -8.32 -53.92
CA ILE A 499 -26.74 -8.58 -53.22
C ILE A 499 -26.39 -7.34 -52.40
N VAL A 500 -26.49 -7.45 -51.07
CA VAL A 500 -25.94 -6.46 -50.17
C VAL A 500 -24.46 -6.75 -50.11
N LYS A 501 -23.65 -5.78 -50.56
CA LYS A 501 -22.21 -5.84 -50.49
C LYS A 501 -21.79 -5.66 -49.03
N ASP A 502 -21.95 -6.70 -48.22
CA ASP A 502 -21.44 -6.71 -46.86
C ASP A 502 -20.45 -7.86 -46.66
N SER A 503 -19.31 -7.46 -46.10
CA SER A 503 -18.11 -8.16 -45.69
C SER A 503 -18.30 -9.29 -44.67
N SER A 504 -19.54 -9.64 -44.32
CA SER A 504 -19.79 -10.62 -43.27
C SER A 504 -19.46 -12.02 -43.78
N LYS A 505 -18.38 -12.61 -43.26
CA LYS A 505 -17.96 -13.97 -43.57
C LYS A 505 -18.92 -14.96 -42.89
N ALA A 506 -19.52 -15.88 -43.64
CA ALA A 506 -20.25 -17.00 -43.06
C ALA A 506 -19.26 -18.07 -42.59
N PHE A 507 -18.94 -18.05 -41.30
CA PHE A 507 -18.06 -19.03 -40.66
C PHE A 507 -18.75 -20.39 -40.46
N CYS A 508 -17.94 -21.43 -40.37
CA CYS A 508 -18.39 -22.75 -39.99
C CYS A 508 -19.04 -22.72 -38.59
N THR A 509 -20.16 -23.42 -38.43
CA THR A 509 -20.92 -23.47 -37.16
C THR A 509 -20.42 -24.55 -36.19
N LEU A 510 -19.49 -25.39 -36.63
CA LEU A 510 -18.92 -26.45 -35.80
C LEU A 510 -17.78 -25.95 -34.90
N ASP A 511 -17.46 -26.76 -33.89
CA ASP A 511 -16.34 -26.53 -32.99
C ASP A 511 -15.01 -26.45 -33.74
N ALA A 512 -14.05 -25.69 -33.20
CA ALA A 512 -12.71 -25.62 -33.72
C ALA A 512 -12.09 -27.02 -33.80
N TRP A 513 -11.31 -27.24 -34.86
CA TRP A 513 -10.59 -28.50 -35.10
C TRP A 513 -11.48 -29.75 -35.23
N HIS A 514 -12.76 -29.60 -35.55
CA HIS A 514 -13.63 -30.72 -35.92
C HIS A 514 -13.07 -31.51 -37.11
N SER A 515 -13.46 -32.78 -37.21
CA SER A 515 -13.20 -33.62 -38.38
C SER A 515 -14.37 -33.56 -39.37
N GLY A 516 -14.13 -33.90 -40.63
CA GLY A 516 -15.18 -33.95 -41.66
C GLY A 516 -15.48 -32.61 -42.34
N ASN A 517 -16.63 -32.54 -43.01
CA ASN A 517 -17.02 -31.38 -43.82
C ASN A 517 -17.41 -30.18 -42.95
N HIS A 518 -17.09 -28.98 -43.42
CA HIS A 518 -17.53 -27.73 -42.80
C HIS A 518 -19.02 -27.47 -43.07
N VAL A 519 -19.72 -26.88 -42.11
CA VAL A 519 -21.15 -26.57 -42.16
C VAL A 519 -21.34 -25.07 -42.02
N PHE A 520 -22.07 -24.45 -42.96
CA PHE A 520 -22.28 -23.01 -43.01
C PHE A 520 -23.77 -22.67 -42.98
N GLU A 521 -24.14 -21.55 -42.36
CA GLU A 521 -25.52 -20.99 -42.36
C GLU A 521 -25.78 -20.06 -43.55
N CYS A 522 -25.22 -20.37 -44.70
CA CYS A 522 -25.55 -19.69 -45.95
C CYS A 522 -26.98 -20.03 -46.40
N GLN A 523 -27.68 -19.05 -46.98
CA GLN A 523 -28.88 -19.34 -47.77
C GLN A 523 -28.51 -20.24 -48.96
N ASN A 524 -29.38 -21.19 -49.30
CA ASN A 524 -29.12 -22.29 -50.26
C ASN A 524 -28.69 -21.83 -51.66
N ASP A 525 -28.76 -20.54 -51.96
CA ASP A 525 -28.65 -19.94 -53.29
C ASP A 525 -27.25 -19.98 -53.94
N HIS A 526 -26.18 -20.29 -53.18
CA HIS A 526 -24.83 -20.51 -53.75
C HIS A 526 -24.20 -21.84 -53.35
N HIS A 527 -24.88 -22.65 -52.53
CA HIS A 527 -24.52 -24.05 -52.27
C HIS A 527 -25.04 -24.98 -53.38
N VAL A 528 -25.61 -24.38 -54.43
CA VAL A 528 -26.10 -25.10 -55.58
C VAL A 528 -24.91 -25.57 -56.39
N LEU A 529 -24.69 -26.87 -56.35
CA LEU A 529 -23.99 -27.69 -57.35
C LEU A 529 -24.47 -27.46 -58.80
N GLU A 530 -25.31 -26.44 -59.06
CA GLU A 530 -25.92 -26.08 -60.35
C GLU A 530 -25.32 -24.81 -60.98
N MET A 531 -24.43 -24.06 -60.31
CA MET A 531 -23.79 -22.88 -60.96
C MET A 531 -22.61 -23.23 -61.88
N TYR A 532 -21.98 -24.40 -61.70
CA TYR A 532 -20.89 -24.85 -62.58
C TYR A 532 -21.43 -25.84 -63.60
N GLN A 533 -21.76 -25.35 -64.80
CA GLN A 533 -22.15 -26.21 -65.93
C GLN A 533 -20.97 -27.09 -66.40
N GLY A 534 -19.73 -26.68 -66.12
CA GLY A 534 -18.53 -27.41 -66.48
C GLY A 534 -17.24 -26.72 -66.01
N ILE A 535 -16.11 -27.40 -66.15
CA ILE A 535 -14.77 -26.87 -65.90
C ILE A 535 -13.93 -27.05 -67.16
N ASN A 536 -13.35 -25.96 -67.63
CA ASN A 536 -12.46 -25.94 -68.79
C ASN A 536 -11.02 -25.75 -68.32
N VAL A 537 -10.15 -26.71 -68.63
CA VAL A 537 -8.72 -26.68 -68.26
C VAL A 537 -7.88 -26.61 -69.52
N CYS A 538 -7.08 -25.55 -69.66
CA CYS A 538 -6.12 -25.44 -70.76
C CYS A 538 -4.69 -25.65 -70.26
N PHE A 539 -3.95 -26.55 -70.91
CA PHE A 539 -2.52 -26.73 -70.69
C PHE A 539 -1.76 -25.95 -71.74
N VAL A 540 -1.02 -24.92 -71.32
CA VAL A 540 -0.12 -24.15 -72.19
C VAL A 540 1.31 -24.61 -71.89
N ILE A 541 2.00 -25.17 -72.89
CA ILE A 541 3.21 -25.98 -72.72
C ILE A 541 4.33 -25.45 -73.60
N ASP A 542 5.46 -25.15 -72.97
CA ASP A 542 6.72 -24.91 -73.65
C ASP A 542 7.23 -26.21 -74.28
N THR A 543 7.45 -26.20 -75.60
CA THR A 543 7.96 -27.35 -76.36
C THR A 543 9.31 -27.11 -77.02
N THR A 544 10.11 -26.24 -76.45
CA THR A 544 11.49 -25.98 -76.89
C THR A 544 12.42 -27.14 -76.53
N GLY A 545 13.59 -27.17 -77.17
CA GLY A 545 14.57 -28.25 -76.99
C GLY A 545 15.08 -28.35 -75.55
N SER A 546 15.09 -27.24 -74.82
CA SER A 546 15.45 -27.18 -73.40
C SER A 546 14.50 -28.02 -72.53
N MET A 547 13.25 -28.19 -72.98
CA MET A 547 12.22 -28.91 -72.25
C MET A 547 12.30 -30.43 -72.43
N GLU A 548 13.04 -30.95 -73.42
CA GLU A 548 13.11 -32.39 -73.77
C GLU A 548 13.32 -33.33 -72.56
N PRO A 549 14.23 -33.05 -71.59
CA PRO A 549 14.40 -33.92 -70.41
C PRO A 549 13.16 -34.01 -69.51
N TYR A 550 12.28 -33.02 -69.58
CA TYR A 550 11.09 -32.89 -68.73
C TYR A 550 9.81 -33.39 -69.39
N PHE A 551 9.78 -33.59 -70.72
CA PHE A 551 8.57 -34.00 -71.46
C PHE A 551 7.91 -35.25 -70.87
N GLY A 552 8.70 -36.26 -70.47
CA GLY A 552 8.15 -37.48 -69.85
C GLY A 552 7.40 -37.19 -68.54
N GLN A 553 7.93 -36.27 -67.72
CA GLN A 553 7.31 -35.86 -66.46
C GLN A 553 6.07 -34.98 -66.71
N VAL A 554 6.15 -34.06 -67.68
CA VAL A 554 5.02 -33.19 -68.07
C VAL A 554 3.85 -34.03 -68.59
N LYS A 555 4.09 -34.97 -69.50
CA LYS A 555 3.04 -35.89 -69.99
C LYS A 555 2.42 -36.71 -68.86
N THR A 556 3.23 -37.18 -67.91
CA THR A 556 2.76 -37.94 -66.74
C THR A 556 1.93 -37.07 -65.81
N ALA A 557 2.36 -35.83 -65.55
CA ALA A 557 1.65 -34.87 -64.70
C ALA A 557 0.30 -34.48 -65.30
N ILE A 558 0.26 -34.16 -66.60
CA ILE A 558 -0.98 -33.84 -67.31
C ILE A 558 -1.93 -35.03 -67.30
N ASN A 559 -1.42 -36.24 -67.58
CA ASN A 559 -2.23 -37.47 -67.51
C ASN A 559 -2.83 -37.67 -66.10
N ARG A 560 -2.03 -37.44 -65.06
CA ARG A 560 -2.48 -37.53 -63.67
C ARG A 560 -3.56 -36.49 -63.37
N ILE A 561 -3.36 -35.24 -63.77
CA ILE A 561 -4.34 -34.16 -63.57
C ILE A 561 -5.66 -34.52 -64.27
N ILE A 562 -5.61 -34.98 -65.51
CA ILE A 562 -6.80 -35.39 -66.26
C ILE A 562 -7.51 -36.54 -65.55
N ASN A 563 -6.80 -37.61 -65.18
CA ASN A 563 -7.40 -38.82 -64.57
C ASN A 563 -7.88 -38.63 -63.12
N ASP A 564 -7.13 -37.87 -62.31
CA ASP A 564 -7.50 -37.57 -60.92
C ASP A 564 -8.80 -36.74 -60.90
N ASN A 565 -8.93 -35.77 -61.82
CA ASN A 565 -10.16 -35.00 -61.97
C ASN A 565 -11.34 -35.86 -62.43
N GLN A 566 -11.15 -36.82 -63.34
CA GLN A 566 -12.21 -37.78 -63.69
C GLN A 566 -12.69 -38.61 -62.50
N THR A 567 -11.77 -39.07 -61.68
CA THR A 567 -12.08 -39.87 -60.49
C THR A 567 -12.85 -39.04 -59.44
N LEU A 568 -12.50 -37.76 -59.30
CA LEU A 568 -13.25 -36.80 -58.49
C LEU A 568 -14.67 -36.58 -59.03
N LEU A 569 -14.83 -36.42 -60.34
CA LEU A 569 -16.13 -36.17 -60.98
C LEU A 569 -17.08 -37.35 -60.88
N ALA A 570 -16.57 -38.57 -61.06
CA ALA A 570 -17.36 -39.78 -60.88
C ALA A 570 -17.97 -39.89 -59.46
N LYS A 571 -17.32 -39.29 -58.45
CA LYS A 571 -17.81 -39.25 -57.07
C LYS A 571 -18.83 -38.13 -56.82
N ILE A 572 -18.83 -37.07 -57.63
CA ILE A 572 -19.62 -35.85 -57.39
C ILE A 572 -21.09 -35.97 -57.88
N LYS A 573 -21.47 -37.00 -58.65
CA LYS A 573 -22.87 -37.26 -59.07
C LYS A 573 -23.58 -36.03 -59.71
N SER A 574 -22.86 -35.06 -60.26
CA SER A 574 -23.41 -33.89 -60.95
C SER A 574 -23.06 -33.90 -62.44
N LYS A 575 -23.89 -33.25 -63.26
CA LYS A 575 -23.68 -33.00 -64.70
C LYS A 575 -22.63 -31.90 -64.93
N CYS A 576 -21.43 -32.05 -64.37
CA CYS A 576 -20.34 -31.09 -64.59
C CYS A 576 -19.50 -31.57 -65.79
N ASP A 577 -19.57 -30.85 -66.92
CA ASP A 577 -18.82 -31.17 -68.12
C ASP A 577 -17.36 -30.70 -68.00
N PHE A 578 -16.40 -31.60 -68.16
CA PHE A 578 -14.97 -31.23 -68.19
C PHE A 578 -14.46 -31.22 -69.63
N GLN A 579 -13.88 -30.10 -70.04
CA GLN A 579 -13.18 -30.00 -71.30
C GLN A 579 -11.73 -29.61 -71.08
N PHE A 580 -10.86 -30.17 -71.91
CA PHE A 580 -9.43 -29.95 -71.86
C PHE A 580 -8.95 -29.36 -73.18
N SER A 581 -8.12 -28.32 -73.12
CA SER A 581 -7.41 -27.73 -74.25
C SER A 581 -5.91 -27.90 -74.02
N VAL A 582 -5.14 -28.02 -75.10
CA VAL A 582 -3.68 -28.11 -75.03
C VAL A 582 -3.12 -27.17 -76.08
N VAL A 583 -2.23 -26.27 -75.66
CA VAL A 583 -1.47 -25.39 -76.55
C VAL A 583 -0.01 -25.63 -76.30
N ASP A 584 0.70 -26.08 -77.32
CA ASP A 584 2.15 -26.03 -77.33
C ASP A 584 2.62 -24.79 -78.06
N TYR A 585 3.62 -24.14 -77.48
CA TYR A 585 4.27 -22.99 -78.08
C TYR A 585 5.78 -23.20 -78.11
N ARG A 586 6.43 -22.43 -78.99
CA ARG A 586 7.89 -22.29 -79.05
C ARG A 586 8.20 -20.82 -79.24
N ASP A 587 8.78 -20.46 -80.38
CA ASP A 587 9.26 -19.13 -80.66
C ASP A 587 8.91 -18.69 -82.09
N HIS A 588 9.11 -17.41 -82.38
CA HIS A 588 8.96 -16.83 -83.70
C HIS A 588 10.05 -17.32 -84.66
N GLU A 589 9.77 -17.32 -85.96
CA GLU A 589 10.82 -17.51 -86.95
C GLU A 589 11.80 -16.33 -86.91
N PRO A 590 13.13 -16.57 -87.06
CA PRO A 590 13.78 -17.83 -87.42
C PRO A 590 14.15 -18.77 -86.25
N GLU A 591 13.96 -18.38 -85.00
CA GLU A 591 14.43 -19.08 -83.80
C GLU A 591 13.63 -20.36 -83.45
N GLY A 592 12.34 -20.41 -83.81
CA GLY A 592 11.46 -21.55 -83.64
C GLY A 592 10.86 -22.09 -84.95
N ASP A 593 10.49 -23.37 -84.97
CA ASP A 593 9.83 -24.01 -86.13
C ASP A 593 8.34 -23.58 -86.29
N TYR A 594 7.73 -23.08 -85.23
CA TYR A 594 6.36 -22.55 -85.19
C TYR A 594 6.13 -21.77 -83.90
N VAL A 595 5.21 -20.81 -83.92
CA VAL A 595 4.87 -20.00 -82.73
C VAL A 595 4.01 -20.81 -81.75
N TYR A 596 2.90 -21.39 -82.22
CA TYR A 596 2.05 -22.27 -81.42
C TYR A 596 1.27 -23.29 -82.26
N HIS A 597 0.82 -24.37 -81.61
CA HIS A 597 -0.29 -25.20 -82.06
C HIS A 597 -1.34 -25.33 -80.96
N LYS A 598 -2.59 -25.59 -81.36
CA LYS A 598 -3.72 -25.65 -80.43
C LYS A 598 -4.60 -26.86 -80.67
N CYS A 599 -4.98 -27.51 -79.57
CA CYS A 599 -6.10 -28.42 -79.46
C CYS A 599 -7.22 -27.69 -78.71
N ASP A 600 -8.32 -27.37 -79.41
CA ASP A 600 -9.48 -26.71 -78.79
C ASP A 600 -10.07 -27.55 -77.65
N PHE A 601 -10.83 -26.90 -76.77
CA PHE A 601 -11.50 -27.56 -75.65
C PHE A 601 -12.31 -28.78 -76.11
N THR A 602 -11.85 -29.95 -75.65
CA THR A 602 -12.34 -31.25 -76.10
C THR A 602 -12.39 -32.23 -74.94
N SER A 603 -12.86 -33.44 -75.21
CA SER A 603 -12.86 -34.52 -74.22
C SER A 603 -11.43 -34.91 -73.81
N HIS A 604 -11.28 -35.39 -72.58
CA HIS A 604 -10.01 -35.87 -72.03
C HIS A 604 -9.23 -36.83 -72.95
N THR A 605 -9.90 -37.72 -73.68
CA THR A 605 -9.25 -38.69 -74.58
C THR A 605 -8.51 -38.00 -75.71
N VAL A 606 -9.15 -37.00 -76.34
CA VAL A 606 -8.60 -36.25 -77.47
C VAL A 606 -7.46 -35.34 -77.00
N ALA A 607 -7.65 -34.64 -75.88
CA ALA A 607 -6.60 -33.81 -75.29
C ALA A 607 -5.36 -34.65 -74.90
N MET A 608 -5.57 -35.84 -74.32
CA MET A 608 -4.46 -36.72 -73.95
C MET A 608 -3.74 -37.29 -75.18
N GLN A 609 -4.45 -37.62 -76.26
CA GLN A 609 -3.82 -38.00 -77.53
C GLN A 609 -2.93 -36.89 -78.08
N TYR A 610 -3.37 -35.63 -77.95
CA TYR A 610 -2.56 -34.47 -78.33
C TYR A 610 -1.27 -34.37 -77.51
N VAL A 611 -1.39 -34.47 -76.17
CA VAL A 611 -0.25 -34.46 -75.22
C VAL A 611 0.76 -35.58 -75.54
N LEU A 612 0.29 -36.78 -75.87
CA LEU A 612 1.18 -37.89 -76.23
C LEU A 612 1.99 -37.60 -77.50
N ASN A 613 1.42 -36.87 -78.44
CA ASN A 613 2.05 -36.52 -79.72
C ASN A 613 2.99 -35.30 -79.66
N LEU A 614 3.03 -34.57 -78.54
CA LEU A 614 3.95 -33.43 -78.37
C LEU A 614 5.41 -33.88 -78.50
N LYS A 615 6.20 -33.06 -79.21
CA LYS A 615 7.63 -33.24 -79.44
C LYS A 615 8.36 -31.92 -79.15
N SER A 616 9.54 -32.01 -78.56
CA SER A 616 10.42 -30.84 -78.49
C SER A 616 10.96 -30.48 -79.87
N GLY A 617 11.46 -29.25 -80.02
CA GLY A 617 12.19 -28.83 -81.21
C GLY A 617 12.96 -27.54 -80.99
N SER A 618 13.19 -26.77 -82.04
CA SER A 618 14.03 -25.55 -81.97
C SER A 618 13.42 -24.47 -81.06
N GLY A 619 14.30 -23.80 -80.31
CA GLY A 619 14.08 -22.57 -79.55
C GLY A 619 15.44 -21.88 -79.50
N GLY A 620 15.56 -20.76 -80.20
CA GLY A 620 16.85 -20.17 -80.56
C GLY A 620 17.36 -19.13 -79.57
N ASP A 621 16.47 -18.42 -78.89
CA ASP A 621 16.81 -17.42 -77.90
C ASP A 621 16.32 -17.82 -76.48
N PHE A 622 16.57 -16.96 -75.48
CA PHE A 622 16.16 -17.22 -74.09
C PHE A 622 14.68 -16.83 -73.81
N PRO A 623 14.11 -15.80 -74.47
CA PRO A 623 12.68 -15.45 -74.36
C PRO A 623 11.75 -16.17 -75.34
N GLU A 624 10.98 -17.17 -74.86
CA GLU A 624 10.00 -17.90 -75.67
C GLU A 624 8.66 -17.16 -75.89
N ALA A 625 7.88 -17.54 -76.91
CA ALA A 625 6.58 -16.95 -77.29
C ALA A 625 5.39 -17.39 -76.39
N VAL A 626 5.60 -17.35 -75.06
CA VAL A 626 4.60 -17.79 -74.05
C VAL A 626 3.29 -17.00 -74.16
N LEU A 627 3.39 -15.69 -74.40
CA LEU A 627 2.22 -14.81 -74.48
C LEU A 627 1.35 -15.14 -75.69
N ASP A 628 1.98 -15.45 -76.83
CA ASP A 628 1.27 -15.89 -78.02
C ASP A 628 0.53 -17.19 -77.77
N GLY A 629 1.17 -18.19 -77.14
CA GLY A 629 0.51 -19.43 -76.73
C GLY A 629 -0.65 -19.21 -75.76
N PHE A 630 -0.51 -18.28 -74.81
CA PHE A 630 -1.56 -17.96 -73.85
C PHE A 630 -2.79 -17.31 -74.49
N LEU A 631 -2.58 -16.34 -75.39
CA LEU A 631 -3.66 -15.53 -75.98
C LEU A 631 -4.57 -16.32 -76.94
N GLN A 632 -4.15 -17.47 -77.48
CA GLN A 632 -4.97 -18.27 -78.40
C GLN A 632 -6.15 -19.00 -77.74
N ASN A 633 -6.26 -18.96 -76.42
CA ASN A 633 -7.37 -19.53 -75.66
C ASN A 633 -8.34 -18.48 -75.10
N GLU A 634 -8.21 -17.21 -75.46
CA GLU A 634 -9.28 -16.25 -75.14
C GLU A 634 -10.57 -16.68 -75.87
N PRO A 635 -11.68 -16.88 -75.16
CA PRO A 635 -12.96 -17.12 -75.81
C PRO A 635 -13.26 -15.89 -76.67
N GLN A 636 -13.43 -16.08 -77.99
CA GLN A 636 -13.96 -15.03 -78.84
C GLN A 636 -15.26 -14.56 -78.18
N SER A 637 -15.24 -13.34 -77.64
CA SER A 637 -16.39 -12.71 -77.02
C SER A 637 -17.45 -12.56 -78.10
N GLY A 638 -18.36 -13.54 -78.16
CA GLY A 638 -19.60 -13.43 -78.90
C GLY A 638 -20.29 -12.16 -78.46
N HIS A 639 -20.68 -11.35 -79.44
CA HIS A 639 -21.53 -10.18 -79.27
C HIS A 639 -22.65 -10.45 -78.25
N LEU A 640 -22.56 -9.82 -77.08
CA LEU A 640 -23.71 -9.58 -76.23
C LEU A 640 -24.35 -8.27 -76.73
N SER A 641 -25.31 -8.41 -77.63
CA SER A 641 -26.40 -7.45 -77.84
C SER A 641 -27.51 -7.71 -76.84
#